data_AF-A0A507FNR6-F1
#
_entry.id   AF-A0A507FNR6-F1
#
_cell.length_a   1.000
_cell.length_b   1.000
_cell.length_c   1.000
_cell.angle_alpha   90.00
_cell.angle_beta   90.00
_cell.angle_gamma   90.00
#
_symmetry.space_group_name_H-M   'P 1'
#
loop_
_entity.id
_entity.type
_entity.pdbx_description
1 polymer ?
#
loop_
_entity_poly.entity_id
_entity_poly.type
_entity_poly.pdbx_seq_one_letter_code
_entity_poly.pdbx_strand_id
1 'polypeptide(L)'
;MLLQTCLFATFVASTVRAAQPFPLEPMMLFAVQMLSIHAPHHTTSQKPTTTQAGTIQTLTKAVTSTVTAVTTATSSTAATSVSTATAVPDSHGGMNFAWAPPPGLAPVHPEWTAYFKKTFPYATATPDILSCASSVDANYWGISFDDGPTENTHVVLDYFARQKLSTTFWVIGSSVQDAAKTLLDTHMAGHDIGSHSWSHKDLTTLSEDEIVAELVYGARAVFEVVGKMPRYFRPPYGAIDDRVRRVAAYLGLQAVKWSHDTQDWANVQTNSMQNVPRSFETWIQQGVVRPITLAHDLYPETVAVVGQSMDLLLKAGKVPVKLSRCLDVGTVYGNDALDAFFGSGLFPGSSGGKSAAAAAAAAAVVGGIDRSEALEGTRGLLKLLCLSLLVAPCLFVAGAQTVAPDDLSNVMDQIMDLYRTHMVHPQPAVSPSPPSKPPTPSPSPSNTQQQTNRTLANVNFRWAPSGSPPAYPTWTSYFRQSQTNANLPLLTKCADSANVNVWGASFDDGPSESTHLVTEYFAPKNMRATFWIIGSNVPKYPKALLDAYNAGHDIGIHTWSHPRLPELSDDQIVSELVYGARAIFEVTGKMPKFFRPPYGAIDDRVRAIGSYLGLEAVTWSHDTLDWSYVASGTTQQRVPQAFQGWLQQGITRAITLQHDIFEETVAAIPQSMDVLINAGRTIVPLSKCLNIPSAYGNPTLEAFFASGLFENPYGGKTKGAWRHAAVDPGSGVAKSRGIVKAVRVEGPKKFNVLQSHFINENNGGR
;
A
#
# COMPACT_ATOMS: atom_id res chain seq x y z
N MET A 1 36.92 -7.36 -19.51
CA MET A 1 35.54 -6.82 -19.67
C MET A 1 34.69 -7.60 -20.69
N LEU A 2 35.12 -7.84 -21.93
CA LEU A 2 34.34 -8.63 -22.93
C LEU A 2 34.17 -10.13 -22.59
N LEU A 3 35.16 -10.74 -21.92
CA LEU A 3 35.07 -12.13 -21.44
C LEU A 3 34.09 -12.29 -20.26
N GLN A 4 33.97 -11.23 -19.44
CA GLN A 4 33.07 -11.17 -18.28
C GLN A 4 31.61 -10.98 -18.72
N THR A 5 31.38 -10.29 -19.85
CA THR A 5 30.05 -10.15 -20.45
C THR A 5 29.59 -11.46 -21.12
N CYS A 6 30.51 -12.23 -21.70
CA CYS A 6 30.18 -13.56 -22.27
C CYS A 6 29.86 -14.61 -21.19
N LEU A 7 30.60 -14.62 -20.07
CA LEU A 7 30.33 -15.53 -18.94
C LEU A 7 28.98 -15.21 -18.27
N PHE A 8 28.61 -13.93 -18.16
CA PHE A 8 27.32 -13.52 -17.62
C PHE A 8 26.15 -13.90 -18.55
N ALA A 9 26.31 -13.75 -19.87
CA ALA A 9 25.30 -14.15 -20.85
C ALA A 9 25.08 -15.68 -20.90
N THR A 10 26.14 -16.46 -20.71
CA THR A 10 26.05 -17.93 -20.70
C THR A 10 25.39 -18.45 -19.41
N PHE A 11 25.61 -17.78 -18.28
CA PHE A 11 24.95 -18.06 -17.00
C PHE A 11 23.44 -17.73 -17.03
N VAL A 12 23.06 -16.63 -17.71
CA VAL A 12 21.66 -16.24 -17.93
C VAL A 12 20.96 -17.19 -18.92
N ALA A 13 21.63 -17.61 -19.99
CA ALA A 13 21.05 -18.57 -20.95
C ALA A 13 20.82 -19.97 -20.35
N SER A 14 21.59 -20.36 -19.33
CA SER A 14 21.47 -21.65 -18.65
C SER A 14 20.36 -21.69 -17.60
N THR A 15 19.90 -20.52 -17.12
CA THR A 15 18.90 -20.40 -16.05
C THR A 15 17.49 -20.08 -16.55
N VAL A 16 17.32 -19.68 -17.83
CA VAL A 16 16.00 -19.42 -18.44
C VAL A 16 15.45 -20.67 -19.13
N ARG A 17 15.21 -21.71 -18.33
CA ARG A 17 14.40 -22.87 -18.74
C ARG A 17 13.23 -23.10 -17.79
N ALA A 18 12.52 -22.04 -17.42
CA ALA A 18 11.11 -22.10 -16.97
C ALA A 18 10.56 -20.68 -16.78
N ALA A 19 9.28 -20.50 -17.13
CA ALA A 19 8.40 -19.34 -16.91
C ALA A 19 8.37 -18.19 -17.96
N GLN A 20 7.14 -17.88 -18.37
CA GLN A 20 6.68 -16.81 -19.30
C GLN A 20 6.23 -15.56 -18.50
N PRO A 21 5.83 -14.43 -19.15
CA PRO A 21 6.65 -13.49 -19.91
C PRO A 21 6.70 -12.10 -19.22
N PHE A 22 7.84 -11.41 -19.33
CA PHE A 22 7.98 -9.99 -18.97
C PHE A 22 7.62 -9.08 -20.17
N PRO A 23 7.12 -7.85 -19.95
CA PRO A 23 6.84 -6.91 -21.04
C PRO A 23 8.16 -6.30 -21.58
N LEU A 24 8.44 -6.57 -22.86
CA LEU A 24 9.68 -6.20 -23.57
C LEU A 24 9.65 -4.80 -24.25
N GLU A 25 8.71 -3.93 -23.89
CA GLU A 25 8.59 -2.61 -24.52
C GLU A 25 9.64 -1.56 -24.07
N PRO A 26 10.16 -1.51 -22.82
CA PRO A 26 11.12 -0.46 -22.46
C PRO A 26 12.54 -0.66 -23.02
N MET A 27 12.92 -1.88 -23.41
CA MET A 27 14.29 -2.18 -23.88
C MET A 27 14.47 -2.01 -25.39
N MET A 28 13.40 -2.14 -26.20
CA MET A 28 13.51 -1.89 -27.63
C MET A 28 13.58 -0.39 -27.99
N LEU A 29 12.92 0.49 -27.22
CA LEU A 29 13.01 1.94 -27.45
C LEU A 29 14.42 2.49 -27.13
N PHE A 30 15.08 1.96 -26.10
CA PHE A 30 16.45 2.35 -25.74
C PHE A 30 17.50 1.89 -26.77
N ALA A 31 17.30 0.71 -27.38
CA ALA A 31 18.18 0.19 -28.42
C ALA A 31 18.07 0.97 -29.74
N VAL A 32 16.88 1.46 -30.09
CA VAL A 32 16.66 2.28 -31.30
C VAL A 32 17.17 3.72 -31.11
N GLN A 33 17.12 4.28 -29.89
CA GLN A 33 17.69 5.60 -29.59
C GLN A 33 19.23 5.60 -29.49
N MET A 34 19.85 4.50 -29.06
CA MET A 34 21.32 4.39 -29.01
C MET A 34 21.98 4.16 -30.39
N LEU A 35 21.20 3.79 -31.42
CA LEU A 35 21.69 3.63 -32.79
C LEU A 35 21.64 4.93 -33.62
N SER A 36 21.15 6.04 -33.05
CA SER A 36 21.07 7.34 -33.75
C SER A 36 22.04 8.41 -33.24
N ILE A 37 22.91 8.08 -32.28
CA ILE A 37 23.92 9.02 -31.76
C ILE A 37 25.24 8.24 -31.66
N HIS A 38 26.14 8.49 -32.60
CA HIS A 38 27.61 8.23 -32.64
C HIS A 38 28.02 7.84 -34.07
N ALA A 39 28.12 8.83 -34.95
CA ALA A 39 28.95 8.75 -36.14
C ALA A 39 30.23 9.55 -35.87
N PRO A 40 31.42 8.93 -35.77
CA PRO A 40 32.66 9.66 -35.90
C PRO A 40 32.99 9.82 -37.38
N HIS A 41 33.32 11.06 -37.75
CA HIS A 41 34.07 11.36 -38.95
C HIS A 41 35.32 10.47 -39.03
N HIS A 42 35.46 9.69 -40.10
CA HIS A 42 36.68 9.62 -40.89
C HIS A 42 36.45 8.90 -42.22
N THR A 43 37.03 9.50 -43.24
CA THR A 43 37.07 9.16 -44.66
C THR A 43 37.54 7.73 -44.95
N THR A 44 36.77 6.97 -45.72
CA THR A 44 37.24 6.31 -46.96
C THR A 44 36.08 5.62 -47.71
N SER A 45 36.18 5.71 -49.03
CA SER A 45 35.23 5.33 -50.06
C SER A 45 34.88 3.83 -50.08
N GLN A 46 33.60 3.46 -49.91
CA GLN A 46 32.92 2.43 -50.73
C GLN A 46 31.40 2.68 -50.76
N LYS A 47 30.81 2.59 -51.95
CA LYS A 47 29.38 2.85 -52.24
C LYS A 47 28.57 1.55 -52.03
N PRO A 48 27.42 1.54 -51.33
CA PRO A 48 26.62 0.32 -51.17
C PRO A 48 25.89 -0.04 -52.47
N THR A 49 25.92 -1.32 -52.84
CA THR A 49 25.24 -1.88 -54.00
C THR A 49 23.71 -2.00 -53.81
N THR A 50 23.01 -1.96 -54.94
CA THR A 50 21.55 -1.78 -55.16
C THR A 50 20.60 -2.80 -54.51
N THR A 51 21.08 -3.72 -53.68
CA THR A 51 20.30 -4.84 -53.13
C THR A 51 19.86 -4.62 -51.67
N GLN A 52 20.41 -3.64 -50.95
CA GLN A 52 20.02 -3.35 -49.55
C GLN A 52 18.84 -2.38 -49.40
N ALA A 53 18.56 -1.54 -50.41
CA ALA A 53 17.47 -0.56 -50.35
C ALA A 53 16.08 -1.19 -50.56
N GLY A 54 15.99 -2.27 -51.35
CA GLY A 54 14.71 -2.93 -51.66
C GLY A 54 14.09 -3.69 -50.48
N THR A 55 14.93 -4.25 -49.60
CA THR A 55 14.47 -5.07 -48.47
C THR A 55 13.88 -4.21 -47.34
N ILE A 56 14.45 -3.02 -47.10
CA ILE A 56 13.97 -2.08 -46.08
C ILE A 56 12.61 -1.48 -46.49
N GLN A 57 12.43 -1.14 -47.77
CA GLN A 57 11.19 -0.54 -48.26
C GLN A 57 9.99 -1.50 -48.26
N THR A 58 10.25 -2.81 -48.38
CA THR A 58 9.23 -3.86 -48.36
C THR A 58 8.76 -4.14 -46.92
N LEU A 59 9.67 -4.08 -45.95
CA LEU A 59 9.35 -4.25 -44.52
C LEU A 59 8.57 -3.07 -43.94
N THR A 60 8.87 -1.83 -44.35
CA THR A 60 8.11 -0.65 -43.88
C THR A 60 6.66 -0.67 -44.37
N LYS A 61 6.39 -1.09 -45.62
CA LYS A 61 5.02 -1.20 -46.15
C LYS A 61 4.17 -2.25 -45.45
N ALA A 62 4.75 -3.38 -45.05
CA ALA A 62 4.04 -4.44 -44.34
C ALA A 62 3.57 -3.97 -42.95
N VAL A 63 4.44 -3.26 -42.22
CA VAL A 63 4.15 -2.75 -40.87
C VAL A 63 3.07 -1.66 -40.89
N THR A 64 3.10 -0.72 -41.85
CA THR A 64 2.08 0.35 -41.93
C THR A 64 0.68 -0.18 -42.29
N SER A 65 0.58 -1.23 -43.10
CA SER A 65 -0.72 -1.83 -43.46
C SER A 65 -1.40 -2.52 -42.27
N THR A 66 -0.60 -3.10 -41.37
CA THR A 66 -1.09 -3.83 -40.19
C THR A 66 -1.60 -2.86 -39.11
N VAL A 67 -0.93 -1.70 -38.95
CA VAL A 67 -1.33 -0.67 -37.97
C VAL A 67 -2.61 0.07 -38.38
N THR A 68 -2.87 0.20 -39.68
CA THR A 68 -4.09 0.86 -40.21
C THR A 68 -5.33 -0.05 -40.08
N ALA A 69 -5.17 -1.36 -40.20
CA ALA A 69 -6.27 -2.32 -40.01
C ALA A 69 -6.76 -2.38 -38.55
N VAL A 70 -5.84 -2.23 -37.58
CA VAL A 70 -6.17 -2.28 -36.14
C VAL A 70 -6.86 -1.01 -35.65
N THR A 71 -6.59 0.15 -36.26
CA THR A 71 -7.23 1.43 -35.90
C THR A 71 -8.62 1.62 -36.48
N THR A 72 -8.99 0.86 -37.52
CA THR A 72 -10.32 0.95 -38.15
C THR A 72 -11.37 0.04 -37.47
N ALA A 73 -10.94 -0.96 -36.69
CA ALA A 73 -11.84 -1.90 -36.00
C ALA A 73 -12.40 -1.39 -34.66
N THR A 74 -11.90 -0.27 -34.13
CA THR A 74 -12.27 0.29 -32.82
C THR A 74 -13.21 1.51 -32.88
N SER A 75 -13.74 1.87 -34.06
CA SER A 75 -14.53 3.10 -34.24
C SER A 75 -15.98 2.91 -34.70
N SER A 76 -16.59 1.72 -34.55
CA SER A 76 -17.99 1.50 -34.93
C SER A 76 -18.86 0.82 -33.85
N THR A 77 -19.20 1.56 -32.80
CA THR A 77 -20.49 1.38 -32.09
C THR A 77 -20.97 2.73 -31.58
N ALA A 78 -21.83 3.35 -32.39
CA ALA A 78 -22.43 4.64 -32.14
C ALA A 78 -23.47 4.57 -31.01
N ALA A 79 -23.53 5.68 -30.26
CA ALA A 79 -24.45 5.98 -29.18
C ALA A 79 -25.93 5.83 -29.57
N THR A 80 -26.73 5.28 -28.65
CA THR A 80 -28.18 5.53 -28.62
C THR A 80 -28.54 5.94 -27.19
N SER A 81 -28.90 7.20 -27.02
CA SER A 81 -29.31 7.83 -25.77
C SER A 81 -30.76 7.48 -25.43
N VAL A 82 -31.00 6.94 -24.24
CA VAL A 82 -32.32 6.99 -23.58
C VAL A 82 -32.11 7.50 -22.16
N SER A 83 -32.75 8.63 -21.85
CA SER A 83 -32.73 9.24 -20.52
C SER A 83 -33.72 8.53 -19.60
N THR A 84 -33.24 8.05 -18.45
CA THR A 84 -34.05 7.96 -17.22
C THR A 84 -33.12 8.23 -16.04
N ALA A 85 -33.39 9.33 -15.34
CA ALA A 85 -32.74 9.69 -14.10
C ALA A 85 -33.08 8.69 -12.99
N THR A 86 -32.09 8.21 -12.23
CA THR A 86 -32.16 7.91 -10.79
C THR A 86 -30.81 7.42 -10.24
N ALA A 87 -30.44 7.97 -9.07
CA ALA A 87 -29.41 7.55 -8.11
C ALA A 87 -27.92 7.67 -8.52
N VAL A 88 -27.21 8.48 -7.73
CA VAL A 88 -25.74 8.60 -7.69
C VAL A 88 -25.18 7.34 -7.01
N PRO A 89 -24.13 6.66 -7.53
CA PRO A 89 -23.56 5.47 -6.89
C PRO A 89 -22.62 5.82 -5.71
N ASP A 90 -22.74 5.05 -4.62
CA ASP A 90 -21.96 5.15 -3.37
C ASP A 90 -20.52 4.56 -3.46
N SER A 91 -19.74 4.86 -2.42
CA SER A 91 -18.28 4.88 -2.26
C SER A 91 -17.49 3.56 -2.23
N HIS A 92 -17.86 2.49 -2.96
CA HIS A 92 -17.14 1.21 -2.93
C HIS A 92 -16.56 0.75 -4.28
N GLY A 93 -16.10 1.67 -5.13
CA GLY A 93 -15.51 1.30 -6.43
C GLY A 93 -16.51 0.63 -7.39
N GLY A 94 -17.80 0.97 -7.30
CA GLY A 94 -18.87 0.42 -8.13
C GLY A 94 -19.62 -0.78 -7.52
N MET A 95 -19.26 -1.25 -6.32
CA MET A 95 -19.95 -2.32 -5.59
C MET A 95 -21.09 -1.75 -4.73
N ASN A 96 -22.27 -2.35 -4.76
CA ASN A 96 -23.46 -1.81 -4.11
C ASN A 96 -23.94 -2.72 -2.97
N PHE A 97 -23.66 -2.32 -1.73
CA PHE A 97 -24.12 -3.00 -0.52
C PHE A 97 -25.43 -2.44 0.06
N ALA A 98 -26.25 -1.72 -0.72
CA ALA A 98 -27.53 -1.19 -0.23
C ALA A 98 -28.53 -2.28 0.22
N TRP A 99 -28.30 -3.53 -0.18
CA TRP A 99 -29.05 -4.71 0.28
C TRP A 99 -28.57 -5.25 1.64
N ALA A 100 -27.39 -4.84 2.10
CA ALA A 100 -26.74 -5.41 3.27
C ALA A 100 -27.42 -4.94 4.57
N PRO A 101 -27.78 -5.86 5.48
CA PRO A 101 -28.24 -5.49 6.81
C PRO A 101 -27.08 -4.92 7.64
N PRO A 102 -27.34 -4.27 8.79
CA PRO A 102 -26.28 -3.89 9.71
C PRO A 102 -25.46 -5.10 10.21
N PRO A 103 -24.21 -4.89 10.67
CA PRO A 103 -23.46 -5.94 11.36
C PRO A 103 -24.24 -6.51 12.55
N GLY A 104 -24.28 -7.84 12.66
CA GLY A 104 -25.12 -8.56 13.62
C GLY A 104 -25.95 -9.65 12.94
N LEU A 105 -26.77 -10.36 13.72
CA LEU A 105 -27.54 -11.51 13.23
C LEU A 105 -28.32 -11.14 11.97
N ALA A 106 -28.13 -11.93 10.91
CA ALA A 106 -28.76 -11.71 9.62
C ALA A 106 -30.30 -11.75 9.72
N PRO A 107 -31.03 -10.82 9.08
CA PRO A 107 -32.49 -10.84 9.04
C PRO A 107 -33.02 -12.13 8.40
N VAL A 108 -34.03 -12.71 9.05
CA VAL A 108 -34.60 -13.99 8.66
C VAL A 108 -35.66 -13.82 7.57
N HIS A 109 -35.64 -14.74 6.60
CA HIS A 109 -36.58 -14.81 5.49
C HIS A 109 -37.07 -16.25 5.32
N PRO A 110 -38.18 -16.65 5.98
CA PRO A 110 -38.68 -18.04 5.95
C PRO A 110 -38.95 -18.56 4.53
N GLU A 111 -39.28 -17.66 3.60
CA GLU A 111 -39.48 -17.95 2.19
C GLU A 111 -38.19 -18.44 1.49
N TRP A 112 -37.01 -18.05 1.96
CA TRP A 112 -35.73 -18.55 1.41
C TRP A 112 -35.53 -20.01 1.78
N THR A 113 -35.74 -20.37 3.04
CA THR A 113 -35.66 -21.77 3.48
C THR A 113 -36.65 -22.65 2.72
N ALA A 114 -37.88 -22.16 2.56
CA ALA A 114 -38.90 -22.85 1.78
C ALA A 114 -38.48 -23.03 0.30
N TYR A 115 -37.88 -22.00 -0.30
CA TYR A 115 -37.33 -22.06 -1.66
C TYR A 115 -36.27 -23.16 -1.79
N PHE A 116 -35.27 -23.16 -0.92
CA PHE A 116 -34.14 -24.10 -1.02
C PHE A 116 -34.58 -25.53 -0.78
N LYS A 117 -35.43 -25.79 0.22
CA LYS A 117 -36.00 -27.13 0.49
C LYS A 117 -36.85 -27.64 -0.68
N LYS A 118 -37.60 -26.76 -1.35
CA LYS A 118 -38.44 -27.13 -2.50
C LYS A 118 -37.62 -27.39 -3.75
N THR A 119 -36.59 -26.58 -3.99
CA THR A 119 -35.82 -26.58 -5.24
C THR A 119 -34.71 -27.63 -5.22
N PHE A 120 -34.14 -27.91 -4.05
CA PHE A 120 -33.06 -28.88 -3.86
C PHE A 120 -33.40 -29.94 -2.79
N PRO A 121 -34.53 -30.66 -2.91
CA PRO A 121 -35.05 -31.56 -1.86
C PRO A 121 -34.18 -32.79 -1.61
N TYR A 122 -33.27 -33.11 -2.53
CA TYR A 122 -32.36 -34.26 -2.45
C TYR A 122 -30.91 -33.87 -2.13
N ALA A 123 -30.66 -32.64 -1.69
CA ALA A 123 -29.32 -32.23 -1.30
C ALA A 123 -28.88 -33.07 -0.08
N THR A 124 -27.86 -33.90 -0.28
CA THR A 124 -27.29 -34.74 0.78
C THR A 124 -26.21 -33.97 1.52
N ALA A 125 -26.29 -33.95 2.85
CA ALA A 125 -25.22 -33.45 3.70
C ALA A 125 -23.90 -34.15 3.35
N THR A 126 -22.88 -33.37 3.02
CA THR A 126 -21.53 -33.86 2.76
C THR A 126 -20.69 -33.84 4.03
N PRO A 127 -19.74 -34.77 4.20
CA PRO A 127 -18.77 -34.70 5.30
C PRO A 127 -17.97 -33.39 5.30
N ASP A 128 -17.58 -32.96 6.49
CA ASP A 128 -16.72 -31.79 6.67
C ASP A 128 -15.32 -32.08 6.12
N ILE A 129 -14.73 -31.10 5.44
CA ILE A 129 -13.37 -31.20 4.93
C ILE A 129 -12.39 -30.76 6.03
N LEU A 130 -11.50 -31.66 6.45
CA LEU A 130 -10.54 -31.42 7.54
C LEU A 130 -9.08 -31.38 7.09
N SER A 131 -8.78 -31.87 5.89
CA SER A 131 -7.43 -32.01 5.34
C SER A 131 -7.46 -31.90 3.82
N CYS A 132 -6.30 -31.67 3.21
CA CYS A 132 -6.15 -31.70 1.76
C CYS A 132 -6.46 -33.10 1.20
N ALA A 133 -6.92 -33.14 -0.06
CA ALA A 133 -7.35 -34.36 -0.71
C ALA A 133 -6.23 -35.41 -0.74
N SER A 134 -6.60 -36.69 -0.63
CA SER A 134 -5.62 -37.78 -0.68
C SER A 134 -4.92 -37.91 -2.04
N SER A 135 -5.46 -37.29 -3.10
CA SER A 135 -4.89 -37.25 -4.46
C SER A 135 -3.73 -36.25 -4.61
N VAL A 136 -3.58 -35.28 -3.71
CA VAL A 136 -2.51 -34.27 -3.80
C VAL A 136 -1.24 -34.72 -3.08
N ASP A 137 -0.15 -34.03 -3.38
CA ASP A 137 1.17 -34.27 -2.76
C ASP A 137 1.08 -34.23 -1.22
N ALA A 138 1.73 -35.18 -0.56
CA ALA A 138 1.76 -35.29 0.90
C ALA A 138 2.36 -34.05 1.59
N ASN A 139 3.18 -33.28 0.88
CA ASN A 139 3.82 -32.06 1.36
C ASN A 139 2.97 -30.80 1.16
N TYR A 140 1.80 -30.89 0.53
CA TYR A 140 0.89 -29.75 0.44
C TYR A 140 0.34 -29.41 1.82
N TRP A 141 0.24 -28.11 2.06
CA TRP A 141 -0.19 -27.56 3.33
C TRP A 141 -1.25 -26.49 3.08
N GLY A 142 -2.51 -26.81 3.39
CA GLY A 142 -3.62 -25.89 3.24
C GLY A 142 -3.53 -24.78 4.29
N ILE A 143 -3.02 -23.61 3.89
CA ILE A 143 -2.99 -22.43 4.76
C ILE A 143 -4.28 -21.64 4.56
N SER A 144 -4.81 -21.13 5.66
CA SER A 144 -6.02 -20.32 5.62
C SER A 144 -6.11 -19.34 6.78
N PHE A 145 -6.81 -18.24 6.52
CA PHE A 145 -7.04 -17.14 7.46
C PHE A 145 -8.54 -16.84 7.56
N ASP A 146 -9.03 -16.73 8.79
CA ASP A 146 -10.44 -16.52 9.11
C ASP A 146 -10.67 -15.10 9.64
N ASP A 147 -11.93 -14.68 9.59
CA ASP A 147 -12.50 -13.45 10.15
C ASP A 147 -12.17 -12.14 9.42
N GLY A 148 -11.33 -12.21 8.39
CA GLY A 148 -11.11 -11.10 7.47
C GLY A 148 -12.32 -10.78 6.56
N PRO A 149 -12.15 -9.88 5.58
CA PRO A 149 -10.99 -8.99 5.43
C PRO A 149 -10.93 -7.93 6.53
N THR A 150 -9.72 -7.53 6.91
CA THR A 150 -9.47 -6.41 7.82
C THR A 150 -8.38 -5.50 7.26
N GLU A 151 -8.02 -4.44 8.00
CA GLU A 151 -6.84 -3.66 7.68
C GLU A 151 -5.56 -4.50 7.73
N ASN A 152 -5.47 -5.58 8.52
CA ASN A 152 -4.26 -6.39 8.65
C ASN A 152 -4.06 -7.40 7.50
N THR A 153 -5.11 -7.69 6.72
CA THR A 153 -5.08 -8.66 5.62
C THR A 153 -3.95 -8.39 4.62
N HIS A 154 -3.64 -7.12 4.34
CA HIS A 154 -2.60 -6.76 3.37
C HIS A 154 -1.20 -7.29 3.75
N VAL A 155 -0.91 -7.44 5.05
CA VAL A 155 0.38 -7.97 5.53
C VAL A 155 0.57 -9.42 5.06
N VAL A 156 -0.51 -10.20 5.12
CA VAL A 156 -0.53 -11.57 4.60
C VAL A 156 -0.37 -11.55 3.08
N LEU A 157 -1.12 -10.71 2.38
CA LEU A 157 -1.04 -10.59 0.91
C LEU A 157 0.39 -10.27 0.45
N ASP A 158 1.06 -9.30 1.08
CA ASP A 158 2.41 -8.87 0.72
C ASP A 158 3.46 -9.97 0.97
N TYR A 159 3.32 -10.79 2.01
CA TYR A 159 4.19 -11.95 2.21
C TYR A 159 3.96 -12.99 1.10
N PHE A 160 2.72 -13.40 0.86
CA PHE A 160 2.41 -14.44 -0.12
C PHE A 160 2.77 -13.99 -1.55
N ALA A 161 2.59 -12.72 -1.90
CA ALA A 161 3.04 -12.15 -3.16
C ALA A 161 4.56 -12.25 -3.34
N ARG A 162 5.35 -11.88 -2.32
CA ARG A 162 6.82 -11.98 -2.37
C ARG A 162 7.32 -13.41 -2.56
N GLN A 163 6.64 -14.38 -1.94
CA GLN A 163 6.97 -15.79 -2.08
C GLN A 163 6.36 -16.45 -3.34
N LYS A 164 5.55 -15.72 -4.12
CA LYS A 164 4.77 -16.26 -5.25
C LYS A 164 3.89 -17.44 -4.83
N LEU A 165 3.30 -17.34 -3.64
CA LEU A 165 2.41 -18.33 -3.06
C LEU A 165 0.97 -17.82 -3.06
N SER A 166 0.04 -18.71 -2.73
CA SER A 166 -1.36 -18.34 -2.52
C SER A 166 -1.96 -19.11 -1.35
N THR A 167 -2.88 -18.48 -0.64
CA THR A 167 -3.60 -19.02 0.52
C THR A 167 -5.12 -18.92 0.35
N THR A 168 -5.88 -19.30 1.38
CA THR A 168 -7.35 -19.21 1.43
C THR A 168 -7.80 -18.23 2.51
N PHE A 169 -8.81 -17.41 2.23
CA PHE A 169 -9.43 -16.52 3.20
C PHE A 169 -10.90 -16.90 3.42
N TRP A 170 -11.33 -16.92 4.67
CA TRP A 170 -12.71 -17.21 5.08
C TRP A 170 -13.30 -15.95 5.69
N VAL A 171 -14.19 -15.30 4.93
CA VAL A 171 -14.53 -13.91 5.21
C VAL A 171 -15.92 -13.74 5.81
N ILE A 172 -16.00 -12.89 6.83
CA ILE A 172 -17.27 -12.52 7.48
C ILE A 172 -17.99 -11.52 6.58
N GLY A 173 -19.23 -11.81 6.20
CA GLY A 173 -19.99 -11.00 5.24
C GLY A 173 -20.12 -9.53 5.64
N SER A 174 -20.33 -9.25 6.93
CA SER A 174 -20.37 -7.88 7.44
C SER A 174 -19.01 -7.18 7.38
N SER A 175 -17.88 -7.88 7.62
CA SER A 175 -16.54 -7.31 7.42
C SER A 175 -16.26 -6.99 5.94
N VAL A 176 -16.83 -7.77 5.01
CA VAL A 176 -16.70 -7.50 3.57
C VAL A 176 -17.34 -6.17 3.18
N GLN A 177 -18.39 -5.73 3.86
CA GLN A 177 -19.01 -4.42 3.60
C GLN A 177 -18.01 -3.28 3.82
N ASP A 178 -17.24 -3.36 4.91
CA ASP A 178 -16.30 -2.31 5.31
C ASP A 178 -14.96 -2.42 4.56
N ALA A 179 -14.56 -3.62 4.14
CA ALA A 179 -13.28 -3.90 3.50
C ALA A 179 -13.42 -4.63 2.14
N ALA A 180 -14.46 -4.28 1.36
CA ALA A 180 -14.77 -4.88 0.06
C ALA A 180 -13.59 -4.82 -0.92
N LYS A 181 -12.85 -3.70 -0.89
CA LYS A 181 -11.68 -3.52 -1.74
C LYS A 181 -10.55 -4.50 -1.37
N THR A 182 -10.25 -4.66 -0.09
CA THR A 182 -9.26 -5.62 0.40
C THR A 182 -9.60 -7.04 -0.02
N LEU A 183 -10.90 -7.40 -0.01
CA LEU A 183 -11.34 -8.70 -0.52
C LEU A 183 -11.15 -8.83 -2.04
N LEU A 184 -11.43 -7.77 -2.81
CA LEU A 184 -11.18 -7.77 -4.25
C LEU A 184 -9.70 -7.96 -4.56
N ASP A 185 -8.81 -7.22 -3.86
CA ASP A 185 -7.37 -7.35 -4.02
C ASP A 185 -6.89 -8.76 -3.66
N THR A 186 -7.45 -9.34 -2.58
CA THR A 186 -7.20 -10.73 -2.19
C THR A 186 -7.56 -11.70 -3.32
N HIS A 187 -8.71 -11.52 -3.97
CA HIS A 187 -9.12 -12.35 -5.12
C HIS A 187 -8.17 -12.17 -6.31
N MET A 188 -7.85 -10.92 -6.65
CA MET A 188 -7.02 -10.57 -7.81
C MET A 188 -5.57 -11.02 -7.64
N ALA A 189 -5.08 -11.13 -6.40
CA ALA A 189 -3.80 -11.75 -6.06
C ALA A 189 -3.78 -13.29 -6.22
N GLY A 190 -4.90 -13.90 -6.59
CA GLY A 190 -5.00 -15.33 -6.89
C GLY A 190 -5.28 -16.22 -5.68
N HIS A 191 -5.60 -15.64 -4.52
CA HIS A 191 -6.05 -16.37 -3.34
C HIS A 191 -7.46 -16.91 -3.50
N ASP A 192 -7.78 -17.97 -2.78
CA ASP A 192 -9.14 -18.51 -2.74
C ASP A 192 -9.94 -17.84 -1.62
N ILE A 193 -11.21 -17.57 -1.87
CA ILE A 193 -12.11 -16.92 -0.91
C ILE A 193 -13.31 -17.83 -0.67
N GLY A 194 -13.57 -18.14 0.59
CA GLY A 194 -14.77 -18.82 1.07
C GLY A 194 -15.57 -17.92 2.03
N SER A 195 -16.82 -18.29 2.30
CA SER A 195 -17.66 -17.55 3.25
C SER A 195 -17.40 -17.99 4.70
N HIS A 196 -17.51 -17.07 5.64
CA HIS A 196 -17.46 -17.34 7.08
C HIS A 196 -18.72 -16.83 7.80
N SER A 197 -19.89 -17.06 7.19
CA SER A 197 -21.20 -16.50 7.59
C SER A 197 -21.29 -14.98 7.43
N TRP A 198 -22.44 -14.39 7.80
CA TRP A 198 -22.64 -12.94 7.74
C TRP A 198 -22.09 -12.25 8.99
N SER A 199 -22.36 -12.80 10.16
CA SER A 199 -22.14 -12.14 11.45
C SER A 199 -21.28 -12.92 12.44
N HIS A 200 -20.69 -14.04 12.01
CA HIS A 200 -19.84 -14.89 12.83
C HIS A 200 -20.59 -15.53 14.03
N LYS A 201 -21.90 -15.70 13.93
CA LYS A 201 -22.68 -16.39 14.98
C LYS A 201 -22.44 -17.89 14.96
N ASP A 202 -22.53 -18.52 16.13
CA ASP A 202 -22.51 -19.98 16.26
C ASP A 202 -23.77 -20.56 15.61
N LEU A 203 -23.61 -21.13 14.43
CA LEU A 203 -24.71 -21.66 13.61
C LEU A 203 -25.50 -22.77 14.31
N THR A 204 -24.90 -23.48 15.27
CA THR A 204 -25.58 -24.56 16.01
C THR A 204 -26.62 -24.02 16.98
N THR A 205 -26.49 -22.76 17.39
CA THR A 205 -27.43 -22.08 18.30
C THR A 205 -28.62 -21.44 17.58
N LEU A 206 -28.53 -21.27 16.27
CA LEU A 206 -29.52 -20.59 15.43
C LEU A 206 -30.61 -21.56 14.96
N SER A 207 -31.77 -21.08 14.54
CA SER A 207 -32.81 -21.83 13.82
C SER A 207 -32.40 -22.11 12.35
N GLU A 208 -33.13 -22.96 11.62
CA GLU A 208 -32.81 -23.22 10.21
C GLU A 208 -32.93 -21.97 9.33
N ASP A 209 -33.93 -21.12 9.58
CA ASP A 209 -34.12 -19.90 8.80
C ASP A 209 -33.02 -18.85 9.08
N GLU A 210 -32.53 -18.79 10.32
CA GLU A 210 -31.37 -17.96 10.69
C GLU A 210 -30.07 -18.48 10.06
N ILE A 211 -29.86 -19.80 10.01
CA ILE A 211 -28.69 -20.37 9.31
C ILE A 211 -28.75 -20.05 7.82
N VAL A 212 -29.93 -20.20 7.18
CA VAL A 212 -30.12 -19.82 5.78
C VAL A 212 -29.77 -18.36 5.58
N ALA A 213 -30.27 -17.46 6.43
CA ALA A 213 -29.95 -16.04 6.34
C ALA A 213 -28.43 -15.76 6.46
N GLU A 214 -27.78 -16.30 7.49
CA GLU A 214 -26.34 -16.12 7.73
C GLU A 214 -25.48 -16.57 6.54
N LEU A 215 -25.79 -17.73 5.96
CA LEU A 215 -25.03 -18.28 4.85
C LEU A 215 -25.35 -17.58 3.52
N VAL A 216 -26.61 -17.19 3.27
CA VAL A 216 -27.02 -16.48 2.05
C VAL A 216 -26.44 -15.07 2.01
N TYR A 217 -26.54 -14.28 3.09
CA TYR A 217 -25.97 -12.94 3.14
C TYR A 217 -24.43 -12.99 3.07
N GLY A 218 -23.79 -13.92 3.78
CA GLY A 218 -22.34 -14.12 3.70
C GLY A 218 -21.86 -14.47 2.29
N ALA A 219 -22.55 -15.38 1.60
CA ALA A 219 -22.22 -15.73 0.22
C ALA A 219 -22.52 -14.58 -0.76
N ARG A 220 -23.59 -13.80 -0.54
CA ARG A 220 -23.89 -12.61 -1.33
C ARG A 220 -22.78 -11.57 -1.23
N ALA A 221 -22.25 -11.33 -0.03
CA ALA A 221 -21.16 -10.38 0.18
C ALA A 221 -19.90 -10.78 -0.62
N VAL A 222 -19.54 -12.07 -0.60
CA VAL A 222 -18.45 -12.59 -1.44
C VAL A 222 -18.76 -12.37 -2.93
N PHE A 223 -19.97 -12.68 -3.38
CA PHE A 223 -20.34 -12.51 -4.79
C PHE A 223 -20.36 -11.06 -5.25
N GLU A 224 -20.83 -10.12 -4.42
CA GLU A 224 -20.86 -8.69 -4.75
C GLU A 224 -19.46 -8.17 -5.11
N VAL A 225 -18.43 -8.69 -4.44
CA VAL A 225 -17.04 -8.30 -4.66
C VAL A 225 -16.34 -9.13 -5.73
N VAL A 226 -16.45 -10.46 -5.63
CA VAL A 226 -15.66 -11.40 -6.44
C VAL A 226 -16.34 -11.71 -7.78
N GLY A 227 -17.64 -11.45 -7.88
CA GLY A 227 -18.46 -11.81 -9.04
C GLY A 227 -18.70 -13.31 -9.22
N LYS A 228 -18.33 -14.14 -8.22
CA LYS A 228 -18.46 -15.60 -8.26
C LYS A 228 -18.98 -16.13 -6.93
N MET A 229 -19.96 -17.03 -6.98
CA MET A 229 -20.53 -17.60 -5.76
C MET A 229 -19.57 -18.60 -5.12
N PRO A 230 -19.35 -18.55 -3.79
CA PRO A 230 -18.53 -19.53 -3.09
C PRO A 230 -19.24 -20.88 -3.01
N ARG A 231 -18.47 -21.98 -3.10
CA ARG A 231 -18.93 -23.36 -2.88
C ARG A 231 -18.66 -23.87 -1.48
N TYR A 232 -17.79 -23.18 -0.76
CA TYR A 232 -17.32 -23.59 0.54
C TYR A 232 -17.56 -22.48 1.56
N PHE A 233 -17.88 -22.90 2.77
CA PHE A 233 -17.89 -22.02 3.93
C PHE A 233 -17.11 -22.66 5.09
N ARG A 234 -16.58 -21.81 5.96
CA ARG A 234 -16.06 -22.22 7.26
C ARG A 234 -17.13 -21.90 8.30
N PRO A 235 -17.55 -22.85 9.17
CA PRO A 235 -18.45 -22.52 10.27
C PRO A 235 -17.70 -21.73 11.35
N PRO A 236 -18.22 -20.56 11.80
CA PRO A 236 -17.70 -19.86 12.98
C PRO A 236 -17.53 -20.81 14.17
N TYR A 237 -16.44 -20.65 14.92
CA TYR A 237 -16.07 -21.51 16.06
C TYR A 237 -15.85 -22.99 15.72
N GLY A 238 -15.86 -23.36 14.44
CA GLY A 238 -15.90 -24.76 14.01
C GLY A 238 -17.21 -25.47 14.38
N ALA A 239 -18.24 -24.72 14.78
CA ALA A 239 -19.49 -25.22 15.32
C ALA A 239 -20.44 -25.65 14.19
N ILE A 240 -20.65 -26.97 14.07
CA ILE A 240 -21.45 -27.56 13.01
C ILE A 240 -22.13 -28.84 13.51
N ASP A 241 -23.44 -28.94 13.29
CA ASP A 241 -24.26 -30.12 13.56
C ASP A 241 -24.89 -30.63 12.24
N ASP A 242 -25.63 -31.74 12.30
CA ASP A 242 -26.25 -32.30 11.10
C ASP A 242 -27.32 -31.39 10.49
N ARG A 243 -27.91 -30.49 11.27
CA ARG A 243 -28.88 -29.51 10.79
C ARG A 243 -28.18 -28.41 10.00
N VAL A 244 -27.07 -27.87 10.49
CA VAL A 244 -26.22 -26.92 9.75
C VAL A 244 -25.71 -27.56 8.46
N ARG A 245 -25.22 -28.82 8.49
CA ARG A 245 -24.77 -29.53 7.28
C ARG A 245 -25.88 -29.70 6.25
N ARG A 246 -27.09 -30.07 6.68
CA ARG A 246 -28.26 -30.19 5.78
C ARG A 246 -28.63 -28.85 5.16
N VAL A 247 -28.67 -27.77 5.96
CA VAL A 247 -28.97 -26.42 5.46
C VAL A 247 -27.92 -25.98 4.45
N ALA A 248 -26.63 -26.14 4.76
CA ALA A 248 -25.54 -25.83 3.85
C ALA A 248 -25.65 -26.62 2.53
N ALA A 249 -26.01 -27.90 2.59
CA ALA A 249 -26.22 -28.73 1.40
C ALA A 249 -27.35 -28.20 0.52
N TYR A 250 -28.48 -27.73 1.09
CA TYR A 250 -29.54 -27.08 0.29
C TYR A 250 -29.06 -25.83 -0.44
N LEU A 251 -28.08 -25.12 0.15
CA LEU A 251 -27.44 -23.93 -0.40
C LEU A 251 -26.27 -24.26 -1.34
N GLY A 252 -26.01 -25.55 -1.64
CA GLY A 252 -24.86 -25.97 -2.45
C GLY A 252 -23.49 -25.68 -1.80
N LEU A 253 -23.47 -25.43 -0.48
CA LEU A 253 -22.27 -25.14 0.29
C LEU A 253 -21.76 -26.39 1.02
N GLN A 254 -20.44 -26.57 1.03
CA GLN A 254 -19.79 -27.59 1.85
C GLN A 254 -18.91 -26.95 2.93
N ALA A 255 -18.98 -27.51 4.14
CA ALA A 255 -18.18 -27.06 5.26
C ALA A 255 -16.71 -27.48 5.12
N VAL A 256 -15.81 -26.52 5.27
CA VAL A 256 -14.38 -26.75 5.47
C VAL A 256 -14.04 -26.36 6.90
N LYS A 257 -13.26 -27.18 7.59
CA LYS A 257 -12.74 -26.93 8.93
C LYS A 257 -11.21 -26.98 8.85
N TRP A 258 -10.56 -27.38 9.93
CA TRP A 258 -9.12 -27.53 10.02
C TRP A 258 -8.79 -28.83 10.76
N SER A 259 -7.61 -29.37 10.48
CA SER A 259 -7.02 -30.46 11.26
C SER A 259 -6.04 -29.95 12.30
N HIS A 260 -5.56 -28.73 12.13
CA HIS A 260 -4.52 -28.13 12.97
C HIS A 260 -4.88 -26.68 13.28
N ASP A 261 -4.97 -26.35 14.56
CA ASP A 261 -5.27 -25.01 15.04
C ASP A 261 -3.97 -24.37 15.54
N THR A 262 -3.62 -23.20 15.01
CA THR A 262 -2.44 -22.46 15.45
C THR A 262 -2.60 -21.89 16.87
N GLN A 263 -3.85 -21.82 17.36
CA GLN A 263 -4.23 -21.15 18.61
C GLN A 263 -3.76 -19.70 18.66
N ASP A 264 -3.56 -19.07 17.51
CA ASP A 264 -3.14 -17.69 17.37
C ASP A 264 -4.03 -16.74 18.19
N TRP A 265 -5.36 -16.87 18.09
CA TRP A 265 -6.34 -16.09 18.86
C TRP A 265 -6.16 -16.20 20.37
N ALA A 266 -5.77 -17.37 20.89
CA ALA A 266 -5.49 -17.58 22.30
C ALA A 266 -4.10 -17.06 22.70
N ASN A 267 -3.14 -17.17 21.79
CA ASN A 267 -1.78 -16.66 21.99
C ASN A 267 -1.73 -15.12 21.96
N VAL A 268 -2.64 -14.45 21.24
CA VAL A 268 -2.83 -12.99 21.33
C VAL A 268 -3.21 -12.61 22.76
N GLN A 269 -4.20 -13.29 23.35
CA GLN A 269 -4.69 -12.99 24.71
C GLN A 269 -3.65 -13.22 25.81
N THR A 270 -2.71 -14.13 25.56
CA THR A 270 -1.67 -14.53 26.52
C THR A 270 -0.29 -13.96 26.17
N ASN A 271 -0.21 -13.07 25.18
CA ASN A 271 1.03 -12.50 24.65
C ASN A 271 2.12 -13.55 24.37
N SER A 272 1.73 -14.63 23.70
CA SER A 272 2.56 -15.84 23.49
C SER A 272 2.66 -16.25 22.01
N MET A 273 2.70 -15.27 21.10
CA MET A 273 2.65 -15.50 19.64
C MET A 273 3.79 -16.34 19.07
N GLN A 274 4.92 -16.48 19.77
CA GLN A 274 5.99 -17.42 19.44
C GLN A 274 5.51 -18.89 19.39
N ASN A 275 4.38 -19.21 20.04
CA ASN A 275 3.80 -20.54 20.01
C ASN A 275 3.18 -20.88 18.65
N VAL A 276 2.79 -19.89 17.84
CA VAL A 276 2.24 -20.12 16.50
C VAL A 276 3.30 -20.75 15.58
N PRO A 277 4.48 -20.12 15.33
CA PRO A 277 5.55 -20.77 14.58
C PRO A 277 6.03 -22.09 15.18
N ARG A 278 6.11 -22.20 16.52
CA ARG A 278 6.49 -23.44 17.21
C ARG A 278 5.52 -24.59 16.95
N SER A 279 4.24 -24.29 16.77
CA SER A 279 3.24 -25.30 16.40
C SER A 279 3.55 -25.88 15.03
N PHE A 280 3.94 -25.06 14.05
CA PHE A 280 4.38 -25.53 12.74
C PHE A 280 5.65 -26.40 12.83
N GLU A 281 6.66 -25.98 13.60
CA GLU A 281 7.86 -26.81 13.83
C GLU A 281 7.50 -28.19 14.40
N THR A 282 6.60 -28.21 15.37
CA THR A 282 6.13 -29.43 16.03
C THR A 282 5.39 -30.34 15.04
N TRP A 283 4.47 -29.80 14.25
CA TRP A 283 3.72 -30.56 13.25
C TRP A 283 4.62 -31.11 12.13
N ILE A 284 5.64 -30.35 11.72
CA ILE A 284 6.65 -30.83 10.77
C ILE A 284 7.40 -32.03 11.37
N GLN A 285 7.86 -31.93 12.62
CA GLN A 285 8.57 -33.02 13.31
C GLN A 285 7.71 -34.26 13.52
N GLN A 286 6.41 -34.09 13.73
CA GLN A 286 5.42 -35.17 13.83
C GLN A 286 5.13 -35.83 12.46
N GLY A 287 5.65 -35.30 11.36
CA GLY A 287 5.43 -35.85 10.03
C GLY A 287 4.02 -35.61 9.51
N VAL A 288 3.36 -34.51 9.94
CA VAL A 288 2.03 -34.14 9.45
C VAL A 288 2.03 -34.00 7.92
N VAL A 289 1.01 -34.57 7.29
CA VAL A 289 0.81 -34.54 5.84
C VAL A 289 -0.56 -33.99 5.51
N ARG A 290 -0.62 -33.14 4.47
CA ARG A 290 -1.88 -32.57 3.95
C ARG A 290 -2.77 -31.85 4.99
N PRO A 291 -2.22 -31.11 5.98
CA PRO A 291 -3.07 -30.42 6.94
C PRO A 291 -3.82 -29.27 6.28
N ILE A 292 -4.95 -28.90 6.87
CA ILE A 292 -5.56 -27.57 6.72
C ILE A 292 -5.41 -26.88 8.07
N THR A 293 -4.79 -25.71 8.11
CA THR A 293 -4.54 -24.95 9.34
C THR A 293 -5.50 -23.79 9.50
N LEU A 294 -5.96 -23.58 10.74
CA LEU A 294 -6.68 -22.39 11.17
C LEU A 294 -5.68 -21.31 11.65
N ALA A 295 -5.85 -20.11 11.13
CA ALA A 295 -5.26 -18.87 11.62
C ALA A 295 -6.25 -17.71 11.31
N HIS A 296 -5.95 -16.51 11.80
CA HIS A 296 -6.85 -15.36 11.76
C HIS A 296 -6.09 -14.11 11.31
N ASP A 297 -6.53 -13.47 10.23
CA ASP A 297 -5.89 -12.25 9.72
C ASP A 297 -6.49 -10.96 10.29
N LEU A 298 -7.34 -11.04 11.32
CA LEU A 298 -7.81 -9.86 12.06
C LEU A 298 -6.79 -9.33 13.07
N TYR A 299 -5.87 -10.18 13.55
CA TYR A 299 -4.93 -9.82 14.61
C TYR A 299 -3.59 -9.36 14.02
N PRO A 300 -3.12 -8.14 14.31
CA PRO A 300 -1.81 -7.68 13.85
C PRO A 300 -0.67 -8.59 14.33
N GLU A 301 -0.80 -9.15 15.52
CA GLU A 301 0.21 -10.05 16.10
C GLU A 301 0.27 -11.40 15.37
N THR A 302 -0.88 -11.89 14.88
CA THR A 302 -0.92 -13.12 14.06
C THR A 302 -0.25 -12.89 12.71
N VAL A 303 -0.66 -11.85 11.98
CA VAL A 303 -0.11 -11.60 10.64
C VAL A 303 1.39 -11.32 10.67
N ALA A 304 1.90 -10.77 11.77
CA ALA A 304 3.33 -10.52 11.96
C ALA A 304 4.18 -11.79 12.16
N VAL A 305 3.59 -12.93 12.58
CA VAL A 305 4.31 -14.24 12.66
C VAL A 305 4.02 -15.20 11.50
N VAL A 306 3.13 -14.82 10.58
CA VAL A 306 2.80 -15.63 9.39
C VAL A 306 4.05 -15.92 8.57
N GLY A 307 4.87 -14.91 8.31
CA GLY A 307 6.08 -15.08 7.49
C GLY A 307 7.04 -16.11 8.07
N GLN A 308 7.27 -16.08 9.39
CA GLN A 308 8.10 -17.06 10.07
C GLN A 308 7.55 -18.48 9.94
N SER A 309 6.25 -18.66 10.14
CA SER A 309 5.58 -19.96 10.03
C SER A 309 5.69 -20.53 8.61
N MET A 310 5.52 -19.67 7.59
CA MET A 310 5.63 -20.08 6.20
C MET A 310 7.08 -20.40 5.81
N ASP A 311 8.06 -19.63 6.28
CA ASP A 311 9.48 -19.91 6.05
C ASP A 311 9.91 -21.27 6.64
N LEU A 312 9.37 -21.65 7.81
CA LEU A 312 9.59 -22.96 8.41
C LEU A 312 9.04 -24.09 7.53
N LEU A 313 7.84 -23.93 6.97
CA LEU A 313 7.25 -24.88 6.04
C LEU A 313 8.11 -25.05 4.79
N LEU A 314 8.47 -23.93 4.15
CA LEU A 314 9.28 -23.94 2.93
C LEU A 314 10.65 -24.58 3.17
N LYS A 315 11.30 -24.27 4.29
CA LYS A 315 12.59 -24.86 4.68
C LYS A 315 12.48 -26.37 4.92
N ALA A 316 11.34 -26.84 5.41
CA ALA A 316 11.06 -28.27 5.61
C ALA A 316 10.59 -28.99 4.33
N GLY A 317 10.59 -28.32 3.18
CA GLY A 317 10.13 -28.88 1.90
C GLY A 317 8.61 -29.03 1.81
N LYS A 318 7.85 -28.36 2.69
CA LYS A 318 6.39 -28.27 2.61
C LYS A 318 6.00 -27.15 1.66
N VAL A 319 4.80 -27.27 1.08
CA VAL A 319 4.29 -26.33 0.07
C VAL A 319 2.97 -25.74 0.56
N PRO A 320 2.98 -24.47 1.04
CA PRO A 320 1.75 -23.74 1.33
C PRO A 320 0.89 -23.61 0.07
N VAL A 321 -0.38 -24.00 0.17
CA VAL A 321 -1.33 -23.97 -0.94
C VAL A 321 -2.69 -23.43 -0.50
N LYS A 322 -3.37 -22.78 -1.44
CA LYS A 322 -4.78 -22.40 -1.34
C LYS A 322 -5.72 -23.61 -1.50
N LEU A 323 -6.98 -23.45 -1.10
CA LEU A 323 -7.95 -24.52 -0.97
C LEU A 323 -8.20 -25.29 -2.28
N SER A 324 -8.38 -24.62 -3.42
CA SER A 324 -8.57 -25.27 -4.73
C SER A 324 -7.46 -26.26 -5.04
N ARG A 325 -6.21 -25.89 -4.77
CA ARG A 325 -5.05 -26.76 -4.96
C ARG A 325 -4.95 -27.85 -3.89
N CYS A 326 -5.33 -27.54 -2.65
CA CYS A 326 -5.41 -28.50 -1.54
C CYS A 326 -6.46 -29.59 -1.78
N LEU A 327 -7.60 -29.26 -2.39
CA LEU A 327 -8.69 -30.19 -2.66
C LEU A 327 -8.65 -30.84 -4.05
N ASP A 328 -7.67 -30.47 -4.88
CA ASP A 328 -7.56 -30.90 -6.28
C ASP A 328 -8.80 -30.57 -7.11
N VAL A 329 -9.36 -29.38 -6.89
CA VAL A 329 -10.52 -28.87 -7.63
C VAL A 329 -10.11 -27.68 -8.49
N GLY A 330 -10.71 -27.53 -9.67
CA GLY A 330 -10.38 -26.42 -10.57
C GLY A 330 -10.70 -25.03 -10.01
N THR A 331 -11.68 -24.92 -9.12
CA THR A 331 -12.11 -23.64 -8.52
C THR A 331 -12.88 -23.88 -7.22
N VAL A 332 -12.80 -22.92 -6.28
CA VAL A 332 -13.64 -22.86 -5.07
C VAL A 332 -14.99 -22.17 -5.29
N TYR A 333 -15.24 -21.73 -6.52
CA TYR A 333 -16.43 -20.97 -6.92
C TYR A 333 -17.34 -21.75 -7.88
N GLY A 334 -18.58 -21.27 -8.05
CA GLY A 334 -19.61 -21.83 -8.92
C GLY A 334 -20.61 -22.66 -8.12
N ASN A 335 -21.70 -22.01 -7.70
CA ASN A 335 -22.70 -22.60 -6.83
C ASN A 335 -24.10 -22.40 -7.44
N ASP A 336 -24.54 -23.41 -8.19
CA ASP A 336 -25.79 -23.37 -8.95
C ASP A 336 -27.03 -23.14 -8.06
N ALA A 337 -26.99 -23.61 -6.80
CA ALA A 337 -28.11 -23.45 -5.88
C ALA A 337 -28.28 -21.99 -5.45
N LEU A 338 -27.19 -21.33 -5.07
CA LEU A 338 -27.21 -19.90 -4.76
C LEU A 338 -27.47 -19.07 -6.01
N ASP A 339 -26.85 -19.38 -7.15
CA ASP A 339 -27.09 -18.67 -8.41
C ASP A 339 -28.57 -18.72 -8.82
N ALA A 340 -29.20 -19.90 -8.73
CA ALA A 340 -30.63 -20.05 -8.98
C ALA A 340 -31.47 -19.24 -7.98
N PHE A 341 -31.11 -19.25 -6.70
CA PHE A 341 -31.82 -18.47 -5.68
C PHE A 341 -31.74 -16.96 -5.94
N PHE A 342 -30.56 -16.40 -6.22
CA PHE A 342 -30.44 -14.97 -6.53
C PHE A 342 -31.13 -14.61 -7.86
N GLY A 343 -31.21 -15.55 -8.81
CA GLY A 343 -31.99 -15.43 -10.03
C GLY A 343 -33.51 -15.49 -9.84
N SER A 344 -34.00 -15.97 -8.70
CA SER A 344 -35.44 -16.11 -8.42
C SER A 344 -36.14 -14.78 -8.10
N GLY A 345 -35.38 -13.74 -7.75
CA GLY A 345 -35.92 -12.44 -7.30
C GLY A 345 -36.36 -12.40 -5.83
N LEU A 346 -36.15 -13.47 -5.06
CA LEU A 346 -36.49 -13.53 -3.62
C LEU A 346 -35.54 -12.72 -2.73
N PHE A 347 -34.34 -12.41 -3.19
CA PHE A 347 -33.37 -11.63 -2.43
C PHE A 347 -33.65 -10.11 -2.55
N PRO A 348 -33.78 -9.36 -1.44
CA PRO A 348 -34.02 -7.92 -1.44
C PRO A 348 -32.97 -7.14 -2.24
N GLY A 349 -33.41 -6.11 -2.97
CA GLY A 349 -32.51 -5.29 -3.80
C GLY A 349 -32.10 -5.92 -5.14
N SER A 350 -32.57 -7.13 -5.46
CA SER A 350 -32.43 -7.72 -6.80
C SER A 350 -33.37 -7.02 -7.80
N SER A 351 -33.00 -5.82 -8.26
CA SER A 351 -33.59 -5.31 -9.51
C SER A 351 -33.24 -6.29 -10.63
N GLY A 352 -34.28 -6.85 -11.26
CA GLY A 352 -34.18 -8.09 -12.03
C GLY A 352 -33.08 -8.13 -13.10
N GLY A 353 -32.38 -9.26 -13.15
CA GLY A 353 -32.00 -9.91 -14.40
C GLY A 353 -31.01 -9.24 -15.35
N LYS A 354 -30.24 -8.21 -14.96
CA LYS A 354 -29.27 -7.57 -15.89
C LYS A 354 -27.81 -7.50 -15.44
N SER A 355 -27.46 -7.83 -14.19
CA SER A 355 -26.04 -7.83 -13.77
C SER A 355 -25.31 -9.16 -14.03
N ALA A 356 -25.99 -10.31 -13.93
CA ALA A 356 -25.38 -11.61 -14.22
C ALA A 356 -25.05 -11.80 -15.71
N ALA A 357 -25.89 -11.28 -16.61
CA ALA A 357 -25.64 -11.31 -18.05
C ALA A 357 -24.49 -10.37 -18.47
N ALA A 358 -24.29 -9.26 -17.76
CA ALA A 358 -23.20 -8.32 -18.04
C ALA A 358 -21.83 -8.88 -17.59
N ALA A 359 -21.78 -9.57 -16.44
CA ALA A 359 -20.58 -10.25 -15.97
C ALA A 359 -20.22 -11.48 -16.83
N ALA A 360 -21.23 -12.25 -17.26
CA ALA A 360 -21.03 -13.37 -18.18
C ALA A 360 -20.63 -12.92 -19.60
N ALA A 361 -21.16 -11.80 -20.10
CA ALA A 361 -20.74 -11.21 -21.37
C ALA A 361 -19.32 -10.64 -21.32
N ALA A 362 -18.90 -10.04 -20.20
CA ALA A 362 -17.53 -9.59 -20.00
C ALA A 362 -16.54 -10.77 -19.93
N ALA A 363 -16.94 -11.90 -19.33
CA ALA A 363 -16.14 -13.14 -19.31
C ALA A 363 -16.10 -13.84 -20.69
N ALA A 364 -17.21 -13.81 -21.46
CA ALA A 364 -17.29 -14.40 -22.79
C ALA A 364 -16.49 -13.63 -23.85
N VAL A 365 -16.36 -12.30 -23.72
CA VAL A 365 -15.51 -11.47 -24.58
C VAL A 365 -14.01 -11.73 -24.33
N VAL A 366 -13.65 -12.22 -23.13
CA VAL A 366 -12.27 -12.63 -22.79
C VAL A 366 -12.01 -14.10 -23.12
N GLY A 367 -13.03 -14.96 -23.14
CA GLY A 367 -12.93 -16.41 -23.38
C GLY A 367 -12.95 -16.86 -24.85
N GLY A 368 -13.18 -15.94 -25.80
CA GLY A 368 -13.38 -16.26 -27.22
C GLY A 368 -12.17 -16.01 -28.13
N ILE A 369 -10.96 -16.44 -27.75
CA ILE A 369 -9.86 -16.60 -28.72
C ILE A 369 -9.20 -17.96 -28.48
N ASP A 370 -9.60 -18.94 -29.30
CA ASP A 370 -8.97 -20.26 -29.35
C ASP A 370 -7.51 -20.11 -29.79
N ARG A 371 -6.58 -20.30 -28.84
CA ARG A 371 -5.12 -20.17 -29.03
C ARG A 371 -4.46 -21.53 -29.24
N SER A 372 -5.00 -22.37 -30.12
CA SER A 372 -4.42 -23.69 -30.38
C SER A 372 -3.84 -23.91 -31.79
N GLU A 373 -4.07 -23.03 -32.78
CA GLU A 373 -3.49 -23.24 -34.15
C GLU A 373 -2.53 -22.15 -34.64
N ALA A 374 -2.35 -21.03 -33.92
CA ALA A 374 -1.46 -19.94 -34.35
C ALA A 374 0.00 -20.02 -33.82
N LEU A 375 0.32 -21.00 -32.99
CA LEU A 375 1.59 -21.08 -32.24
C LEU A 375 2.63 -22.08 -32.81
N GLU A 376 2.28 -22.90 -33.80
CA GLU A 376 3.23 -23.81 -34.46
C GLU A 376 3.91 -23.18 -35.68
N GLY A 377 3.23 -22.31 -36.44
CA GLY A 377 3.82 -21.62 -37.59
C GLY A 377 4.87 -20.57 -37.24
N THR A 378 4.75 -19.92 -36.08
CA THR A 378 5.64 -18.83 -35.64
C THR A 378 6.91 -19.33 -34.95
N ARG A 379 6.91 -20.55 -34.41
CA ARG A 379 8.11 -21.19 -33.83
C ARG A 379 9.11 -21.66 -34.89
N GLY A 380 8.66 -21.97 -36.11
CA GLY A 380 9.51 -22.35 -37.24
C GLY A 380 10.30 -21.18 -37.83
N LEU A 381 9.65 -20.03 -38.01
CA LEU A 381 10.30 -18.83 -38.55
C LEU A 381 11.31 -18.19 -37.58
N LEU A 382 11.00 -18.19 -36.27
CA LEU A 382 11.90 -17.60 -35.27
C LEU A 382 13.17 -18.44 -35.03
N LYS A 383 13.09 -19.76 -35.19
CA LYS A 383 14.26 -20.66 -35.16
C LYS A 383 15.17 -20.46 -36.37
N LEU A 384 14.63 -20.18 -37.56
CA LEU A 384 15.44 -19.88 -38.75
C LEU A 384 16.13 -18.51 -38.69
N LEU A 385 15.50 -17.52 -38.05
CA LEU A 385 16.06 -16.18 -37.86
C LEU A 385 17.14 -16.13 -36.76
N CYS A 386 17.01 -16.91 -35.69
CA CYS A 386 18.07 -16.99 -34.66
C CYS A 386 19.30 -17.81 -35.09
N LEU A 387 19.14 -18.79 -35.99
CA LEU A 387 20.26 -19.62 -36.44
C LEU A 387 21.12 -18.95 -37.53
N SER A 388 20.61 -17.92 -38.20
CA SER A 388 21.32 -17.17 -39.25
C SER A 388 22.09 -15.94 -38.73
N LEU A 389 21.84 -15.50 -37.49
CA LEU A 389 22.52 -14.36 -36.85
C LEU A 389 23.60 -14.76 -35.83
N LEU A 390 23.81 -16.05 -35.57
CA LEU A 390 24.79 -16.55 -34.59
C LEU A 390 25.98 -17.32 -35.20
N VAL A 391 26.06 -17.47 -36.52
CA VAL A 391 27.13 -18.25 -37.18
C VAL A 391 28.12 -17.37 -37.98
N ALA A 392 27.90 -16.05 -38.06
CA ALA A 392 28.71 -15.17 -38.91
C ALA A 392 29.88 -14.42 -38.25
N PRO A 393 30.29 -14.72 -37.00
CA PRO A 393 31.66 -14.38 -36.57
C PRO A 393 32.30 -15.45 -35.65
N CYS A 394 32.39 -16.71 -36.08
CA CYS A 394 33.21 -17.72 -35.38
C CYS A 394 34.16 -18.51 -36.30
N LEU A 395 34.38 -18.05 -37.53
CA LEU A 395 35.42 -18.57 -38.41
C LEU A 395 36.47 -17.47 -38.61
N PHE A 396 37.34 -17.26 -37.63
CA PHE A 396 38.74 -16.87 -37.80
C PHE A 396 39.39 -16.78 -36.40
N VAL A 397 40.58 -17.38 -36.29
CA VAL A 397 41.41 -17.54 -35.09
C VAL A 397 41.08 -18.77 -34.22
N ALA A 398 41.27 -19.95 -34.80
CA ALA A 398 41.84 -21.07 -34.06
C ALA A 398 43.36 -20.90 -34.02
N GLY A 399 43.97 -20.89 -32.83
CA GLY A 399 45.42 -20.79 -32.69
C GLY A 399 45.89 -20.87 -31.25
N ALA A 400 46.42 -22.05 -30.91
CA ALA A 400 47.39 -22.35 -29.85
C ALA A 400 46.92 -22.55 -28.39
N GLN A 401 46.96 -23.84 -28.03
CA GLN A 401 47.69 -24.45 -26.90
C GLN A 401 47.12 -24.42 -25.47
N THR A 402 47.14 -25.63 -24.93
CA THR A 402 46.74 -26.14 -23.62
C THR A 402 47.75 -25.84 -22.52
N VAL A 403 47.32 -25.45 -21.31
CA VAL A 403 48.03 -25.71 -20.05
C VAL A 403 47.00 -26.03 -18.94
N ALA A 404 47.36 -27.02 -18.12
CA ALA A 404 46.56 -27.71 -17.10
C ALA A 404 46.44 -26.91 -15.76
N PRO A 405 45.60 -27.36 -14.81
CA PRO A 405 45.26 -26.62 -13.59
C PRO A 405 46.20 -26.96 -12.43
N ASP A 406 46.83 -25.95 -11.84
CA ASP A 406 47.36 -25.93 -10.45
C ASP A 406 48.01 -24.55 -10.19
N ASP A 407 47.32 -23.66 -9.47
CA ASP A 407 47.90 -22.75 -8.45
C ASP A 407 46.83 -21.77 -7.93
N LEU A 408 46.15 -22.11 -6.82
CA LEU A 408 45.25 -21.20 -6.10
C LEU A 408 45.69 -20.99 -4.64
N SER A 409 46.95 -21.27 -4.30
CA SER A 409 47.52 -21.08 -2.96
C SER A 409 48.38 -19.80 -2.84
N ASN A 410 48.86 -19.21 -3.94
CA ASN A 410 49.76 -18.05 -3.88
C ASN A 410 49.09 -16.67 -3.85
N VAL A 411 47.77 -16.59 -3.97
CA VAL A 411 47.04 -15.30 -3.99
C VAL A 411 46.64 -14.83 -2.58
N MET A 412 46.41 -15.75 -1.63
CA MET A 412 46.02 -15.36 -0.26
C MET A 412 47.19 -14.93 0.62
N ASP A 413 48.38 -15.47 0.39
CA ASP A 413 49.56 -15.07 1.17
C ASP A 413 50.05 -13.67 0.78
N GLN A 414 49.88 -13.25 -0.48
CA GLN A 414 50.21 -11.89 -0.93
C GLN A 414 49.22 -10.82 -0.43
N ILE A 415 47.96 -11.20 -0.20
CA ILE A 415 46.92 -10.30 0.33
C ILE A 415 47.08 -10.10 1.85
N MET A 416 47.53 -11.12 2.57
CA MET A 416 47.75 -11.05 4.02
C MET A 416 49.04 -10.33 4.42
N ASP A 417 50.02 -10.20 3.52
CA ASP A 417 51.25 -9.46 3.74
C ASP A 417 51.08 -7.93 3.52
N LEU A 418 50.16 -7.55 2.63
CA LEU A 418 49.70 -6.15 2.45
C LEU A 418 48.87 -5.64 3.63
N TYR A 419 48.18 -6.53 4.35
CA TYR A 419 47.38 -6.17 5.54
C TYR A 419 48.23 -6.03 6.81
N ARG A 420 49.45 -6.58 6.83
CA ARG A 420 50.33 -6.62 8.02
C ARG A 420 51.27 -5.41 8.13
N THR A 421 51.35 -4.58 7.09
CA THR A 421 52.33 -3.48 6.99
C THR A 421 51.75 -2.06 7.20
N HIS A 422 50.45 -1.91 7.48
CA HIS A 422 49.81 -0.60 7.69
C HIS A 422 49.01 -0.50 9.00
N MET A 423 49.64 -0.79 10.13
CA MET A 423 49.18 -0.33 11.45
C MET A 423 50.25 0.52 12.11
N VAL A 424 49.98 1.83 12.18
CA VAL A 424 50.81 2.81 12.90
C VAL A 424 50.30 2.92 14.33
N HIS A 425 51.24 2.86 15.29
CA HIS A 425 51.04 3.00 16.72
C HIS A 425 50.46 4.37 17.15
N PRO A 426 49.70 4.44 18.26
CA PRO A 426 49.14 5.68 18.79
C PRO A 426 50.18 6.50 19.58
N GLN A 427 50.12 7.82 19.46
CA GLN A 427 50.81 8.80 20.34
C GLN A 427 49.77 9.63 21.13
N PRO A 428 50.11 10.18 22.30
CA PRO A 428 49.16 10.52 23.36
C PRO A 428 48.53 11.92 23.26
N ALA A 429 47.42 12.05 23.98
CA ALA A 429 46.48 13.16 24.01
C ALA A 429 47.05 14.52 24.47
N VAL A 430 46.56 15.59 23.83
CA VAL A 430 46.69 16.99 24.26
C VAL A 430 45.35 17.45 24.86
N SER A 431 45.40 18.06 26.04
CA SER A 431 44.26 18.52 26.86
C SER A 431 43.36 19.58 26.18
N PRO A 432 42.05 19.61 26.50
CA PRO A 432 41.13 20.63 25.98
C PRO A 432 41.16 21.94 26.80
N SER A 433 40.92 23.06 26.10
CA SER A 433 40.76 24.42 26.64
C SER A 433 39.33 24.65 27.21
N PRO A 434 39.11 25.62 28.12
CA PRO A 434 37.88 25.76 28.89
C PRO A 434 36.70 26.40 28.11
N PRO A 435 35.44 26.18 28.52
CA PRO A 435 34.27 26.49 27.71
C PRO A 435 33.85 27.97 27.74
N SER A 436 33.41 28.46 26.59
CA SER A 436 32.72 29.74 26.42
C SER A 436 31.29 29.70 27.00
N LYS A 437 30.96 30.74 27.76
CA LYS A 437 29.65 31.29 28.21
C LYS A 437 28.38 30.42 28.09
N PRO A 438 27.60 30.24 29.17
CA PRO A 438 26.39 29.41 29.15
C PRO A 438 25.29 30.00 28.25
N PRO A 439 24.52 29.16 27.53
CA PRO A 439 23.34 29.61 26.80
C PRO A 439 22.24 30.06 27.78
N THR A 440 21.45 31.04 27.36
CA THR A 440 20.26 31.52 28.06
C THR A 440 19.32 30.37 28.44
N PRO A 441 18.70 30.39 29.63
CA PRO A 441 17.85 29.30 30.09
C PRO A 441 16.61 29.13 29.21
N SER A 442 16.35 27.89 28.79
CA SER A 442 15.07 27.48 28.20
C SER A 442 13.90 27.77 29.15
N PRO A 443 12.69 28.05 28.63
CA PRO A 443 11.50 28.22 29.45
C PRO A 443 11.22 26.95 30.28
N SER A 444 10.76 27.15 31.51
CA SER A 444 10.48 26.08 32.48
C SER A 444 9.42 25.09 31.93
N PRO A 445 9.52 23.77 32.18
CA PRO A 445 8.63 22.73 31.64
C PRO A 445 7.13 22.96 31.87
N SER A 446 6.78 23.71 32.92
CA SER A 446 5.40 24.03 33.29
C SER A 446 4.70 24.98 32.30
N ASN A 447 5.44 25.84 31.60
CA ASN A 447 4.85 26.80 30.65
C ASN A 447 4.51 26.12 29.32
N THR A 448 5.36 25.19 28.87
CA THR A 448 5.15 24.41 27.64
C THR A 448 3.94 23.49 27.78
N GLN A 449 3.79 22.79 28.91
CA GLN A 449 2.62 21.94 29.16
C GLN A 449 1.31 22.74 29.22
N GLN A 450 1.32 23.93 29.82
CA GLN A 450 0.15 24.81 29.84
C GLN A 450 -0.21 25.31 28.42
N GLN A 451 0.78 25.60 27.58
CA GLN A 451 0.56 26.00 26.19
C GLN A 451 0.03 24.84 25.33
N THR A 452 0.56 23.62 25.50
CA THR A 452 0.04 22.41 24.87
C THR A 452 -1.44 22.18 25.25
N ASN A 453 -1.76 22.22 26.55
CA ASN A 453 -3.13 22.01 27.02
C ASN A 453 -4.11 23.07 26.52
N ARG A 454 -3.70 24.34 26.42
CA ARG A 454 -4.52 25.41 25.82
C ARG A 454 -4.74 25.22 24.33
N THR A 455 -3.74 24.72 23.61
CA THR A 455 -3.85 24.45 22.17
C THR A 455 -4.84 23.31 21.95
N LEU A 456 -4.66 22.18 22.65
CA LEU A 456 -5.53 21.00 22.54
C LEU A 456 -6.98 21.27 22.95
N ALA A 457 -7.23 22.17 23.90
CA ALA A 457 -8.58 22.55 24.31
C ALA A 457 -9.42 23.18 23.18
N ASN A 458 -8.78 23.68 22.11
CA ASN A 458 -9.46 24.32 20.99
C ASN A 458 -9.53 23.45 19.72
N VAL A 459 -8.93 22.25 19.74
CA VAL A 459 -8.93 21.32 18.61
C VAL A 459 -10.31 20.67 18.49
N ASN A 460 -10.87 20.62 17.28
CA ASN A 460 -12.19 20.07 17.02
C ASN A 460 -12.21 19.15 15.79
N PHE A 461 -12.52 17.87 16.00
CA PHE A 461 -12.61 16.85 14.95
C PHE A 461 -14.04 16.49 14.55
N ARG A 462 -15.06 17.32 14.83
CA ARG A 462 -16.46 17.04 14.41
C ARG A 462 -16.66 16.89 12.90
N TRP A 463 -15.67 17.29 12.09
CA TRP A 463 -15.65 17.13 10.64
C TRP A 463 -15.03 15.80 10.18
N ALA A 464 -14.39 15.05 11.07
CA ALA A 464 -13.65 13.84 10.76
C ALA A 464 -14.60 12.66 10.45
N PRO A 465 -14.43 11.96 9.31
CA PRO A 465 -15.15 10.72 9.05
C PRO A 465 -14.61 9.57 9.91
N SER A 466 -15.43 8.56 10.21
CA SER A 466 -15.02 7.41 11.03
C SER A 466 -14.20 6.36 10.28
N GLY A 467 -14.14 6.42 8.95
CA GLY A 467 -13.42 5.50 8.07
C GLY A 467 -12.85 6.23 6.87
N SER A 468 -12.86 5.60 5.69
CA SER A 468 -12.43 6.25 4.45
C SER A 468 -13.20 7.56 4.20
N PRO A 469 -12.52 8.62 3.77
CA PRO A 469 -13.15 9.90 3.57
C PRO A 469 -14.05 9.87 2.32
N PRO A 470 -15.20 10.56 2.34
CA PRO A 470 -16.02 10.72 1.14
C PRO A 470 -15.24 11.44 0.03
N ALA A 471 -15.51 11.06 -1.22
CA ALA A 471 -14.88 11.63 -2.41
C ALA A 471 -15.66 12.84 -2.92
N TYR A 472 -14.97 13.93 -3.28
CA TYR A 472 -15.59 15.17 -3.72
C TYR A 472 -15.05 15.62 -5.09
N PRO A 473 -15.80 15.42 -6.19
CA PRO A 473 -15.38 15.88 -7.53
C PRO A 473 -15.11 17.38 -7.62
N THR A 474 -15.78 18.18 -6.78
CA THR A 474 -15.60 19.63 -6.68
C THR A 474 -14.21 19.99 -6.15
N TRP A 475 -13.64 19.21 -5.22
CA TRP A 475 -12.30 19.42 -4.68
C TRP A 475 -11.25 19.13 -5.73
N THR A 476 -11.37 17.99 -6.43
CA THR A 476 -10.47 17.63 -7.53
C THR A 476 -10.50 18.67 -8.64
N SER A 477 -11.69 19.14 -9.00
CA SER A 477 -11.86 20.20 -10.00
C SER A 477 -11.21 21.52 -9.55
N TYR A 478 -11.27 21.85 -8.25
CA TYR A 478 -10.57 23.00 -7.68
C TYR A 478 -9.05 22.84 -7.82
N PHE A 479 -8.49 21.69 -7.40
CA PHE A 479 -7.03 21.50 -7.42
C PHE A 479 -6.46 21.38 -8.83
N ARG A 480 -7.17 20.76 -9.79
CA ARG A 480 -6.69 20.68 -11.18
C ARG A 480 -6.53 22.06 -11.84
N GLN A 481 -7.22 23.10 -11.35
CA GLN A 481 -7.05 24.46 -11.86
C GLN A 481 -5.72 25.09 -11.44
N SER A 482 -5.05 24.57 -10.40
CA SER A 482 -3.86 25.18 -9.82
C SER A 482 -2.59 25.05 -10.67
N GLN A 483 -2.64 24.35 -11.82
CA GLN A 483 -1.57 24.16 -12.82
C GLN A 483 -0.14 24.22 -12.25
N THR A 484 0.16 23.28 -11.36
CA THR A 484 1.54 22.96 -10.96
C THR A 484 2.08 21.85 -11.86
N ASN A 485 3.41 21.83 -12.03
CA ASN A 485 4.10 20.82 -12.84
C ASN A 485 3.66 19.40 -12.46
N ALA A 486 3.02 18.68 -13.38
CA ALA A 486 2.43 17.36 -13.12
C ALA A 486 3.46 16.23 -12.87
N ASN A 487 4.77 16.53 -12.97
CA ASN A 487 5.84 15.54 -12.92
C ASN A 487 6.93 15.91 -11.90
N LEU A 488 6.54 16.18 -10.65
CA LEU A 488 7.53 16.32 -9.57
C LEU A 488 8.25 14.97 -9.35
N PRO A 489 9.59 14.98 -9.18
CA PRO A 489 10.35 13.76 -8.96
C PRO A 489 9.95 13.12 -7.63
N LEU A 490 9.95 11.78 -7.58
CA LEU A 490 9.78 11.05 -6.33
C LEU A 490 11.04 11.23 -5.46
N LEU A 491 10.85 11.72 -4.24
CA LEU A 491 11.95 11.96 -3.31
C LEU A 491 12.24 10.69 -2.49
N THR A 492 13.42 10.11 -2.68
CA THR A 492 13.83 8.84 -2.03
C THR A 492 15.04 8.99 -1.12
N LYS A 493 15.76 10.11 -1.20
CA LYS A 493 17.03 10.35 -0.50
C LYS A 493 17.22 11.84 -0.20
N CYS A 494 18.09 12.16 0.75
CA CYS A 494 18.44 13.54 1.06
C CYS A 494 19.08 14.24 -0.15
N ALA A 495 18.72 15.50 -0.38
CA ALA A 495 19.16 16.29 -1.53
C ALA A 495 20.57 16.89 -1.34
N ASP A 496 21.01 17.10 -0.09
CA ASP A 496 22.31 17.69 0.22
C ASP A 496 23.46 16.81 -0.30
N SER A 497 24.06 17.22 -1.42
CA SER A 497 25.21 16.55 -2.01
C SER A 497 26.54 16.94 -1.37
N ALA A 498 26.59 18.03 -0.61
CA ALA A 498 27.79 18.47 0.07
C ALA A 498 28.01 17.71 1.39
N ASN A 499 26.92 17.32 2.07
CA ASN A 499 26.98 16.52 3.29
C ASN A 499 26.53 15.07 3.07
N VAL A 500 27.47 14.19 2.74
CA VAL A 500 27.19 12.74 2.57
C VAL A 500 26.80 12.04 3.88
N ASN A 501 27.04 12.66 5.03
CA ASN A 501 26.77 12.06 6.35
C ASN A 501 25.35 12.34 6.86
N VAL A 502 24.54 13.08 6.11
CA VAL A 502 23.14 13.35 6.49
C VAL A 502 22.28 12.08 6.40
N TRP A 503 21.32 11.93 7.33
CA TRP A 503 20.39 10.80 7.37
C TRP A 503 18.98 11.28 7.73
N GLY A 504 17.99 10.98 6.89
CA GLY A 504 16.58 11.28 7.12
C GLY A 504 15.87 10.10 7.80
N ALA A 505 15.95 10.03 9.13
CA ALA A 505 15.16 9.06 9.88
C ALA A 505 13.67 9.44 9.85
N SER A 506 12.79 8.48 9.58
CA SER A 506 11.36 8.74 9.53
C SER A 506 10.52 7.59 10.06
N PHE A 507 9.34 7.94 10.59
CA PHE A 507 8.40 7.05 11.25
C PHE A 507 7.01 7.21 10.63
N ASP A 508 6.42 6.11 10.21
CA ASP A 508 5.12 6.05 9.53
C ASP A 508 4.03 5.55 10.49
N ASP A 509 2.78 5.75 10.07
CA ASP A 509 1.53 5.27 10.68
C ASP A 509 1.10 5.95 12.00
N GLY A 510 1.96 6.78 12.59
CA GLY A 510 1.61 7.59 13.75
C GLY A 510 0.52 8.65 13.50
N PRO A 511 0.16 9.45 14.52
CA PRO A 511 0.63 9.34 15.89
C PRO A 511 0.04 8.11 16.59
N SER A 512 0.74 7.62 17.59
CA SER A 512 0.37 6.48 18.43
C SER A 512 0.60 6.81 19.91
N GLU A 513 0.36 5.85 20.78
CA GLU A 513 0.76 5.94 22.19
C GLU A 513 2.29 6.00 22.34
N SER A 514 3.06 5.32 21.48
CA SER A 514 4.51 5.19 21.56
C SER A 514 5.29 6.35 20.90
N THR A 515 4.63 7.21 20.11
CA THR A 515 5.28 8.37 19.44
C THR A 515 6.11 9.23 20.38
N HIS A 516 5.66 9.42 21.63
CA HIS A 516 6.36 10.28 22.60
C HIS A 516 7.78 9.79 22.92
N LEU A 517 7.99 8.47 23.02
CA LEU A 517 9.29 7.86 23.31
C LEU A 517 10.32 8.16 22.20
N VAL A 518 9.87 8.26 20.95
CA VAL A 518 10.72 8.69 19.82
C VAL A 518 11.21 10.11 20.08
N THR A 519 10.29 11.04 20.37
CA THR A 519 10.62 12.45 20.58
C THR A 519 11.53 12.64 21.81
N GLU A 520 11.32 11.88 22.88
CA GLU A 520 12.13 11.89 24.10
C GLU A 520 13.56 11.42 23.84
N TYR A 521 13.77 10.41 22.99
CA TYR A 521 15.10 9.95 22.62
C TYR A 521 15.90 11.01 21.84
N PHE A 522 15.23 11.74 20.93
CA PHE A 522 15.86 12.73 20.06
C PHE A 522 16.15 14.07 20.76
N ALA A 523 15.30 14.46 21.72
CA ALA A 523 15.39 15.74 22.42
C ALA A 523 16.77 16.06 23.03
N PRO A 524 17.40 15.20 23.86
CA PRO A 524 18.70 15.51 24.47
C PRO A 524 19.85 15.55 23.46
N LYS A 525 19.66 14.99 22.26
CA LYS A 525 20.69 14.93 21.19
C LYS A 525 20.63 16.13 20.25
N ASN A 526 19.64 17.02 20.43
CA ASN A 526 19.39 18.13 19.52
C ASN A 526 19.28 17.66 18.05
N MET A 527 18.69 16.48 17.84
CA MET A 527 18.41 15.88 16.54
C MET A 527 16.91 15.81 16.35
N ARG A 528 16.46 15.71 15.09
CA ARG A 528 15.03 15.56 14.76
C ARG A 528 14.86 14.56 13.63
N ALA A 529 13.64 14.05 13.52
CA ALA A 529 13.19 13.07 12.55
C ALA A 529 11.93 13.57 11.83
N THR A 530 11.39 12.76 10.92
CA THR A 530 10.14 13.05 10.21
C THR A 530 9.06 12.04 10.60
N PHE A 531 7.84 12.49 10.88
CA PHE A 531 6.68 11.62 11.12
C PHE A 531 5.69 11.74 9.97
N TRP A 532 5.20 10.59 9.47
CA TRP A 532 4.21 10.50 8.41
C TRP A 532 2.89 10.04 9.02
N ILE A 533 1.92 10.94 9.02
CA ILE A 533 0.76 10.84 9.89
C ILE A 533 -0.46 10.33 9.16
N ILE A 534 -1.06 9.25 9.66
CA ILE A 534 -2.40 8.81 9.28
C ILE A 534 -3.41 9.77 9.93
N GLY A 535 -4.21 10.44 9.10
CA GLY A 535 -5.15 11.47 9.55
C GLY A 535 -6.16 10.98 10.59
N SER A 536 -6.67 9.76 10.46
CA SER A 536 -7.64 9.16 11.38
C SER A 536 -7.07 8.86 12.77
N ASN A 537 -5.74 8.81 12.93
CA ASN A 537 -5.07 8.63 14.23
C ASN A 537 -4.99 9.94 15.03
N VAL A 538 -5.04 11.10 14.35
CA VAL A 538 -4.89 12.41 14.97
C VAL A 538 -5.97 12.73 16.02
N PRO A 539 -7.27 12.43 15.80
CA PRO A 539 -8.29 12.60 16.83
C PRO A 539 -8.04 11.80 18.12
N LYS A 540 -7.40 10.62 18.01
CA LYS A 540 -7.08 9.74 19.15
C LYS A 540 -5.83 10.20 19.89
N TYR A 541 -4.81 10.69 19.16
CA TYR A 541 -3.52 11.07 19.72
C TYR A 541 -3.07 12.51 19.36
N PRO A 542 -3.92 13.55 19.58
CA PRO A 542 -3.60 14.91 19.14
C PRO A 542 -2.42 15.50 19.94
N LYS A 543 -2.25 15.08 21.20
CA LYS A 543 -1.13 15.52 22.04
C LYS A 543 0.21 15.01 21.51
N ALA A 544 0.30 13.73 21.13
CA ALA A 544 1.52 13.14 20.61
C ALA A 544 2.01 13.86 19.34
N LEU A 545 1.07 14.16 18.43
CA LEU A 545 1.36 14.95 17.23
C LEU A 545 1.87 16.37 17.58
N LEU A 546 1.18 17.06 18.50
CA LEU A 546 1.55 18.41 18.89
C LEU A 546 2.93 18.46 19.56
N ASP A 547 3.26 17.47 20.40
CA ASP A 547 4.55 17.39 21.07
C ASP A 547 5.68 17.11 20.07
N ALA A 548 5.48 16.19 19.12
CA ALA A 548 6.43 15.95 18.04
C ALA A 548 6.69 17.21 17.20
N TYR A 549 5.62 17.93 16.83
CA TYR A 549 5.74 19.21 16.12
C TYR A 549 6.50 20.27 16.95
N ASN A 550 6.16 20.46 18.22
CA ASN A 550 6.80 21.46 19.09
C ASN A 550 8.27 21.13 19.40
N ALA A 551 8.65 19.85 19.39
CA ALA A 551 10.05 19.42 19.50
C ALA A 551 10.86 19.68 18.20
N GLY A 552 10.20 20.14 17.14
CA GLY A 552 10.83 20.56 15.88
C GLY A 552 11.02 19.43 14.87
N HIS A 553 10.32 18.31 15.05
CA HIS A 553 10.24 17.26 14.03
C HIS A 553 9.42 17.76 12.83
N ASP A 554 9.71 17.22 11.65
CA ASP A 554 8.87 17.48 10.48
C ASP A 554 7.69 16.51 10.47
N ILE A 555 6.52 17.03 10.13
CA ILE A 555 5.26 16.30 10.06
C ILE A 555 4.78 16.30 8.60
N GLY A 556 4.60 15.11 8.04
CA GLY A 556 4.07 14.88 6.69
C GLY A 556 2.76 14.09 6.71
N ILE A 557 2.08 14.06 5.56
CA ILE A 557 0.79 13.36 5.40
C ILE A 557 1.04 11.90 5.04
N HIS A 558 0.33 10.97 5.68
CA HIS A 558 0.28 9.55 5.32
C HIS A 558 -1.15 9.09 5.02
N THR A 559 -1.87 9.92 4.27
CA THR A 559 -3.31 9.80 3.96
C THR A 559 -4.22 9.95 5.19
N TRP A 560 -5.53 9.77 5.03
CA TRP A 560 -6.50 9.75 6.12
C TRP A 560 -6.68 8.33 6.66
N SER A 561 -6.88 7.34 5.78
CA SER A 561 -7.25 5.96 6.14
C SER A 561 -6.27 4.87 5.69
N HIS A 562 -5.07 5.25 5.24
CA HIS A 562 -4.01 4.33 4.81
C HIS A 562 -4.30 3.45 3.56
N PRO A 563 -5.03 3.89 2.52
CA PRO A 563 -5.24 3.08 1.32
C PRO A 563 -4.05 3.11 0.33
N ARG A 564 -3.96 2.09 -0.54
CA ARG A 564 -3.08 2.10 -1.73
C ARG A 564 -3.58 3.12 -2.76
N LEU A 565 -2.90 4.25 -2.86
CA LEU A 565 -3.32 5.38 -3.70
C LEU A 565 -3.51 5.08 -5.20
N PRO A 566 -2.67 4.25 -5.87
CA PRO A 566 -2.85 3.95 -7.30
C PRO A 566 -4.17 3.23 -7.62
N GLU A 567 -4.83 2.65 -6.61
CA GLU A 567 -6.05 1.86 -6.76
C GLU A 567 -7.31 2.71 -6.52
N LEU A 568 -7.14 3.99 -6.15
CA LEU A 568 -8.23 4.91 -5.89
C LEU A 568 -8.56 5.79 -7.10
N SER A 569 -9.79 6.29 -7.19
CA SER A 569 -10.12 7.38 -8.13
C SER A 569 -9.40 8.68 -7.73
N ASP A 570 -9.27 9.61 -8.69
CA ASP A 570 -8.63 10.91 -8.42
C ASP A 570 -9.30 11.64 -7.25
N ASP A 571 -10.63 11.60 -7.17
CA ASP A 571 -11.40 12.25 -6.10
C ASP A 571 -11.15 11.63 -4.72
N GLN A 572 -10.97 10.32 -4.66
CA GLN A 572 -10.62 9.62 -3.42
C GLN A 572 -9.18 9.96 -2.98
N ILE A 573 -8.22 10.02 -3.91
CA ILE A 573 -6.83 10.42 -3.60
C ILE A 573 -6.81 11.85 -3.04
N VAL A 574 -7.54 12.77 -3.68
CA VAL A 574 -7.67 14.15 -3.20
C VAL A 574 -8.25 14.18 -1.78
N SER A 575 -9.33 13.44 -1.53
CA SER A 575 -9.94 13.37 -0.20
C SER A 575 -8.98 12.81 0.86
N GLU A 576 -8.30 11.70 0.60
CA GLU A 576 -7.30 11.11 1.50
C GLU A 576 -6.22 12.12 1.93
N LEU A 577 -5.69 12.87 0.97
CA LEU A 577 -4.65 13.87 1.23
C LEU A 577 -5.19 15.13 1.92
N VAL A 578 -6.37 15.60 1.52
CA VAL A 578 -7.01 16.81 2.11
C VAL A 578 -7.43 16.57 3.55
N TYR A 579 -8.07 15.44 3.86
CA TYR A 579 -8.47 15.12 5.24
C TYR A 579 -7.24 14.90 6.13
N GLY A 580 -6.21 14.21 5.65
CA GLY A 580 -4.93 14.09 6.36
C GLY A 580 -4.29 15.45 6.66
N ALA A 581 -4.21 16.33 5.65
CA ALA A 581 -3.71 17.70 5.83
C ALA A 581 -4.53 18.51 6.84
N ARG A 582 -5.87 18.39 6.78
CA ARG A 582 -6.78 19.08 7.70
C ARG A 582 -6.54 18.63 9.15
N ALA A 583 -6.35 17.33 9.38
CA ALA A 583 -6.09 16.76 10.69
C ALA A 583 -4.80 17.32 11.30
N ILE A 584 -3.71 17.31 10.51
CA ILE A 584 -2.43 17.87 10.94
C ILE A 584 -2.54 19.36 11.24
N PHE A 585 -3.23 20.12 10.39
CA PHE A 585 -3.41 21.56 10.59
C PHE A 585 -4.24 21.88 11.84
N GLU A 586 -5.29 21.12 12.12
CA GLU A 586 -6.14 21.34 13.30
C GLU A 586 -5.32 21.32 14.60
N VAL A 587 -4.29 20.49 14.66
CA VAL A 587 -3.41 20.34 15.83
C VAL A 587 -2.21 21.30 15.80
N THR A 588 -1.54 21.42 14.65
CA THR A 588 -0.24 22.12 14.55
C THR A 588 -0.37 23.57 14.08
N GLY A 589 -1.49 23.93 13.47
CA GLY A 589 -1.67 25.20 12.76
C GLY A 589 -0.80 25.33 11.50
N LYS A 590 -0.22 24.24 11.00
CA LYS A 590 0.68 24.22 9.83
C LYS A 590 0.17 23.29 8.75
N MET A 591 0.18 23.77 7.51
CA MET A 591 -0.16 22.96 6.32
C MET A 591 1.09 22.24 5.80
N PRO A 592 1.11 20.90 5.72
CA PRO A 592 2.23 20.14 5.18
C PRO A 592 2.44 20.35 3.68
N LYS A 593 3.70 20.22 3.25
CA LYS A 593 4.12 20.21 1.82
C LYS A 593 4.40 18.83 1.27
N PHE A 594 4.42 17.81 2.12
CA PHE A 594 4.86 16.47 1.73
C PHE A 594 3.83 15.43 2.14
N PHE A 595 3.73 14.38 1.32
CA PHE A 595 3.05 13.15 1.69
C PHE A 595 3.92 11.94 1.40
N ARG A 596 3.72 10.88 2.17
CA ARG A 596 4.26 9.55 1.91
C ARG A 596 3.09 8.64 1.53
N PRO A 597 3.13 7.95 0.38
CA PRO A 597 2.10 7.01 0.00
C PRO A 597 2.18 5.74 0.87
N PRO A 598 1.07 5.26 1.46
CA PRO A 598 0.98 3.93 2.06
C PRO A 598 1.58 2.87 1.14
N TYR A 599 2.29 1.90 1.73
CA TYR A 599 2.94 0.79 1.01
C TYR A 599 4.04 1.20 0.02
N GLY A 600 4.40 2.49 -0.04
CA GLY A 600 5.21 3.04 -1.14
C GLY A 600 4.48 2.99 -2.49
N ALA A 601 3.17 2.73 -2.50
CA ALA A 601 2.38 2.55 -3.71
C ALA A 601 2.13 3.90 -4.38
N ILE A 602 2.85 4.15 -5.47
CA ILE A 602 2.77 5.42 -6.19
C ILE A 602 2.97 5.24 -7.69
N ASP A 603 2.14 5.91 -8.49
CA ASP A 603 2.25 6.02 -9.94
C ASP A 603 2.31 7.51 -10.36
N ASP A 604 2.43 7.76 -11.66
CA ASP A 604 2.50 9.11 -12.22
C ASP A 604 1.22 9.92 -11.95
N ARG A 605 0.07 9.25 -11.89
CA ARG A 605 -1.23 9.85 -11.63
C ARG A 605 -1.32 10.37 -10.20
N VAL A 606 -0.90 9.56 -9.22
CA VAL A 606 -0.83 9.95 -7.81
C VAL A 606 0.16 11.09 -7.60
N ARG A 607 1.33 11.08 -8.28
CA ARG A 607 2.29 12.20 -8.23
C ARG A 607 1.71 13.49 -8.80
N ALA A 608 1.00 13.41 -9.93
CA ALA A 608 0.33 14.56 -10.53
C ALA A 608 -0.74 15.14 -9.60
N ILE A 609 -1.57 14.29 -8.98
CA ILE A 609 -2.60 14.72 -8.02
C ILE A 609 -1.95 15.39 -6.81
N GLY A 610 -0.91 14.79 -6.23
CA GLY A 610 -0.15 15.40 -5.13
C GLY A 610 0.34 16.80 -5.50
N SER A 611 0.93 16.95 -6.70
CA SER A 611 1.38 18.25 -7.21
C SER A 611 0.24 19.27 -7.31
N TYR A 612 -0.96 18.88 -7.77
CA TYR A 612 -2.13 19.76 -7.82
C TYR A 612 -2.56 20.29 -6.44
N LEU A 613 -2.27 19.53 -5.38
CA LEU A 613 -2.49 19.92 -3.99
C LEU A 613 -1.30 20.70 -3.40
N GLY A 614 -0.25 20.99 -4.18
CA GLY A 614 0.98 21.59 -3.70
C GLY A 614 1.80 20.65 -2.80
N LEU A 615 1.60 19.33 -2.94
CA LEU A 615 2.28 18.30 -2.18
C LEU A 615 3.34 17.58 -3.03
N GLU A 616 4.47 17.24 -2.41
CA GLU A 616 5.52 16.41 -2.98
C GLU A 616 5.53 15.02 -2.33
N ALA A 617 5.67 13.98 -3.15
CA ALA A 617 5.71 12.60 -2.70
C ALA A 617 7.12 12.22 -2.21
N VAL A 618 7.18 11.59 -1.04
CA VAL A 618 8.42 11.11 -0.41
C VAL A 618 8.26 9.65 -0.04
N THR A 619 9.16 8.79 -0.52
CA THR A 619 9.27 7.40 -0.07
C THR A 619 10.56 7.25 0.74
N TRP A 620 11.27 6.13 0.59
CA TRP A 620 12.49 5.82 1.31
C TRP A 620 13.49 5.16 0.36
N SER A 621 14.75 5.22 0.75
CA SER A 621 15.84 4.49 0.09
C SER A 621 16.08 3.12 0.70
N HIS A 622 15.74 2.95 1.98
CA HIS A 622 16.05 1.77 2.78
C HIS A 622 14.93 1.51 3.78
N ASP A 623 14.53 0.25 3.89
CA ASP A 623 13.44 -0.21 4.76
C ASP A 623 14.01 -1.06 5.90
N THR A 624 13.70 -0.70 7.14
CA THR A 624 14.17 -1.46 8.32
C THR A 624 13.48 -2.81 8.45
N LEU A 625 12.33 -3.01 7.81
CA LEU A 625 11.46 -4.17 7.99
C LEU A 625 11.04 -4.37 9.46
N ASP A 626 11.06 -3.30 10.25
CA ASP A 626 10.75 -3.29 11.67
C ASP A 626 9.40 -3.93 12.00
N TRP A 627 8.36 -3.60 11.23
CA TRP A 627 7.02 -4.16 11.32
C TRP A 627 7.01 -5.69 11.21
N SER A 628 7.94 -6.27 10.46
CA SER A 628 8.04 -7.73 10.27
C SER A 628 8.74 -8.44 11.45
N TYR A 629 9.40 -7.69 12.33
CA TYR A 629 10.16 -8.24 13.45
C TYR A 629 9.43 -8.14 14.79
N VAL A 630 8.42 -7.27 14.90
CA VAL A 630 7.63 -7.01 16.12
C VAL A 630 7.19 -8.32 16.76
N ALA A 631 6.41 -9.13 16.05
CA ALA A 631 5.87 -10.35 16.64
C ALA A 631 6.88 -11.49 16.79
N SER A 632 8.03 -11.42 16.12
CA SER A 632 9.14 -12.35 16.37
C SER A 632 9.93 -12.02 17.65
N GLY A 633 9.68 -10.84 18.26
CA GLY A 633 10.44 -10.33 19.40
C GLY A 633 11.92 -10.03 19.07
N THR A 634 12.26 -9.92 17.79
CA THR A 634 13.65 -9.68 17.34
C THR A 634 13.89 -8.25 16.85
N THR A 635 12.92 -7.35 16.97
CA THR A 635 13.00 -5.96 16.50
C THR A 635 14.22 -5.22 17.04
N GLN A 636 14.45 -5.30 18.35
CA GLN A 636 15.55 -4.66 19.05
C GLN A 636 16.92 -5.23 18.64
N GLN A 637 16.96 -6.41 18.03
CA GLN A 637 18.17 -6.98 17.44
C GLN A 637 18.32 -6.60 15.96
N ARG A 638 17.26 -6.84 15.17
CA ARG A 638 17.33 -6.78 13.70
C ARG A 638 17.29 -5.35 13.15
N VAL A 639 16.53 -4.45 13.76
CA VAL A 639 16.47 -3.06 13.29
C VAL A 639 17.83 -2.38 13.45
N PRO A 640 18.54 -2.44 14.61
CA PRO A 640 19.89 -1.91 14.69
C PRO A 640 20.88 -2.61 13.74
N GLN A 641 20.74 -3.92 13.51
CA GLN A 641 21.56 -4.65 12.54
C GLN A 641 21.35 -4.15 11.10
N ALA A 642 20.13 -3.77 10.71
CA ALA A 642 19.86 -3.18 9.40
C ALA A 642 20.66 -1.88 9.22
N PHE A 643 20.64 -0.99 10.22
CA PHE A 643 21.44 0.24 10.20
C PHE A 643 22.96 -0.04 10.15
N GLN A 644 23.44 -1.00 10.93
CA GLN A 644 24.85 -1.42 10.88
C GLN A 644 25.23 -1.93 9.48
N GLY A 645 24.38 -2.78 8.88
CA GLY A 645 24.57 -3.32 7.54
C GLY A 645 24.64 -2.23 6.47
N TRP A 646 23.76 -1.23 6.54
CA TRP A 646 23.78 -0.10 5.60
C TRP A 646 25.05 0.74 5.73
N LEU A 647 25.54 0.96 6.96
CA LEU A 647 26.81 1.64 7.16
C LEU A 647 27.99 0.84 6.57
N GLN A 648 28.01 -0.47 6.74
CA GLN A 648 29.03 -1.36 6.15
C GLN A 648 28.99 -1.36 4.61
N GLN A 649 27.80 -1.21 4.04
CA GLN A 649 27.60 -1.05 2.58
C GLN A 649 27.97 0.35 2.07
N GLY A 650 28.36 1.27 2.96
CA GLY A 650 28.73 2.65 2.59
C GLY A 650 27.52 3.53 2.22
N ILE A 651 26.31 3.17 2.67
CA ILE A 651 25.09 3.94 2.38
C ILE A 651 25.19 5.34 3.00
N THR A 652 24.82 6.34 2.21
CA THR A 652 24.87 7.77 2.55
C THR A 652 23.56 8.44 2.14
N ARG A 653 23.21 9.56 2.79
CA ARG A 653 22.04 10.39 2.42
C ARG A 653 20.70 9.65 2.44
N ALA A 654 20.60 8.55 3.19
CA ALA A 654 19.42 7.71 3.19
C ALA A 654 18.23 8.43 3.83
N ILE A 655 17.04 8.20 3.26
CA ILE A 655 15.78 8.31 3.99
C ILE A 655 15.36 6.88 4.35
N THR A 656 15.04 6.63 5.62
CA THR A 656 14.71 5.29 6.13
C THR A 656 13.28 5.18 6.60
N LEU A 657 12.66 4.03 6.32
CA LEU A 657 11.32 3.67 6.79
C LEU A 657 11.37 2.91 8.12
N GLN A 658 10.55 3.37 9.07
CA GLN A 658 10.27 2.78 10.38
C GLN A 658 8.81 3.13 10.74
N HIS A 659 8.25 2.55 11.79
CA HIS A 659 6.86 2.74 12.21
C HIS A 659 6.77 2.99 13.71
N ASP A 660 6.22 4.13 14.14
CA ASP A 660 6.11 4.48 15.57
C ASP A 660 4.82 3.96 16.23
N ILE A 661 4.02 3.18 15.50
CA ILE A 661 2.84 2.48 16.03
C ILE A 661 3.20 1.23 16.86
N PHE A 662 4.43 0.72 16.75
CA PHE A 662 4.91 -0.46 17.48
C PHE A 662 5.88 -0.07 18.59
N GLU A 663 5.58 -0.46 19.83
CA GLU A 663 6.44 -0.18 20.98
C GLU A 663 7.82 -0.84 20.83
N GLU A 664 7.88 -2.03 20.22
CA GLU A 664 9.11 -2.78 19.97
C GLU A 664 10.02 -2.07 18.97
N THR A 665 9.44 -1.47 17.91
CA THR A 665 10.21 -0.62 16.99
C THR A 665 10.77 0.56 17.74
N VAL A 666 9.93 1.23 18.53
CA VAL A 666 10.32 2.42 19.28
C VAL A 666 11.41 2.10 20.31
N ALA A 667 11.35 0.94 20.95
CA ALA A 667 12.39 0.43 21.84
C ALA A 667 13.72 0.13 21.11
N ALA A 668 13.70 -0.14 19.80
CA ALA A 668 14.89 -0.35 18.99
C ALA A 668 15.54 0.97 18.53
N ILE A 669 14.83 2.10 18.61
CA ILE A 669 15.32 3.41 18.13
C ILE A 669 16.63 3.82 18.83
N PRO A 670 16.79 3.71 20.16
CA PRO A 670 18.01 4.19 20.79
C PRO A 670 19.27 3.56 20.23
N GLN A 671 19.30 2.22 20.16
CA GLN A 671 20.43 1.49 19.60
C GLN A 671 20.61 1.77 18.10
N SER A 672 19.51 1.83 17.34
CA SER A 672 19.54 2.06 15.88
C SER A 672 20.10 3.43 15.51
N MET A 673 19.64 4.46 16.20
CA MET A 673 20.10 5.83 15.96
C MET A 673 21.50 6.05 16.52
N ASP A 674 21.86 5.44 17.66
CA ASP A 674 23.23 5.50 18.20
C ASP A 674 24.25 4.84 17.25
N VAL A 675 23.87 3.77 16.53
CA VAL A 675 24.70 3.19 15.45
C VAL A 675 25.05 4.23 14.37
N LEU A 676 24.05 5.02 13.92
CA LEU A 676 24.27 6.08 12.95
C LEU A 676 25.15 7.20 13.52
N ILE A 677 24.85 7.66 14.74
CA ILE A 677 25.57 8.76 15.40
C ILE A 677 27.03 8.40 15.63
N ASN A 678 27.31 7.20 16.12
CA ASN A 678 28.67 6.71 16.36
C ASN A 678 29.48 6.54 15.07
N ALA A 679 28.80 6.33 13.93
CA ALA A 679 29.41 6.33 12.61
C ALA A 679 29.55 7.73 11.99
N GLY A 680 29.31 8.79 12.77
CA GLY A 680 29.44 10.19 12.33
C GLY A 680 28.30 10.67 11.44
N ARG A 681 27.16 9.96 11.39
CA ARG A 681 25.97 10.42 10.66
C ARG A 681 25.23 11.49 11.44
N THR A 682 24.67 12.46 10.72
CA THR A 682 23.81 13.51 11.28
C THR A 682 22.37 13.20 10.94
N ILE A 683 21.57 12.82 11.95
CA ILE A 683 20.15 12.55 11.77
C ILE A 683 19.38 13.87 11.75
N VAL A 684 18.61 14.09 10.69
CA VAL A 684 17.90 15.35 10.45
C VAL A 684 16.47 15.09 9.96
N PRO A 685 15.54 16.05 10.17
CA PRO A 685 14.20 15.94 9.63
C PRO A 685 14.21 16.25 8.12
N LEU A 686 13.12 15.91 7.42
CA LEU A 686 13.03 15.95 5.96
C LEU A 686 13.44 17.30 5.35
N SER A 687 12.98 18.41 5.93
CA SER A 687 13.28 19.77 5.45
C SER A 687 14.77 20.05 5.39
N LYS A 688 15.54 19.60 6.40
CA LYS A 688 17.00 19.70 6.41
C LYS A 688 17.65 18.69 5.47
N CYS A 689 17.12 17.46 5.42
CA CYS A 689 17.56 16.42 4.47
C CYS A 689 17.43 16.89 3.00
N LEU A 690 16.39 17.65 2.68
CA LEU A 690 16.14 18.23 1.35
C LEU A 690 16.73 19.64 1.15
N ASN A 691 17.37 20.22 2.17
CA ASN A 691 17.90 21.58 2.16
C ASN A 691 16.84 22.65 1.79
N ILE A 692 15.64 22.54 2.37
CA ILE A 692 14.54 23.50 2.23
C ILE A 692 14.27 24.21 3.56
N PRO A 693 13.69 25.44 3.55
CA PRO A 693 13.49 26.20 4.77
C PRO A 693 12.47 25.58 5.75
N SER A 694 11.48 24.85 5.24
CA SER A 694 10.39 24.28 6.06
C SER A 694 9.64 23.18 5.31
N ALA A 695 9.18 22.16 6.05
CA ALA A 695 8.24 21.14 5.57
C ALA A 695 6.78 21.64 5.48
N TYR A 696 6.52 22.90 5.86
CA TYR A 696 5.18 23.50 5.94
C TYR A 696 5.02 24.74 5.05
N GLY A 697 3.79 25.23 4.96
CA GLY A 697 3.39 26.44 4.24
C GLY A 697 3.00 26.11 2.80
N ASN A 698 1.99 25.25 2.66
CA ASN A 698 1.44 24.86 1.37
C ASN A 698 0.31 25.84 0.98
N PRO A 699 0.58 26.83 0.11
CA PRO A 699 -0.39 27.87 -0.22
C PRO A 699 -1.61 27.32 -0.98
N THR A 700 -1.47 26.18 -1.66
CA THR A 700 -2.55 25.57 -2.44
C THR A 700 -3.61 24.97 -1.52
N LEU A 701 -3.20 24.19 -0.51
CA LEU A 701 -4.11 23.69 0.52
C LEU A 701 -4.67 24.84 1.35
N GLU A 702 -3.85 25.82 1.74
CA GLU A 702 -4.31 27.01 2.45
C GLU A 702 -5.42 27.75 1.71
N ALA A 703 -5.24 28.00 0.41
CA ALA A 703 -6.25 28.62 -0.44
C ALA A 703 -7.51 27.76 -0.56
N PHE A 704 -7.36 26.43 -0.69
CA PHE A 704 -8.50 25.51 -0.72
C PHE A 704 -9.35 25.62 0.55
N PHE A 705 -8.74 25.54 1.73
CA PHE A 705 -9.51 25.67 2.97
C PHE A 705 -10.08 27.09 3.18
N ALA A 706 -9.37 28.12 2.74
CA ALA A 706 -9.86 29.50 2.76
C ALA A 706 -11.07 29.74 1.84
N SER A 707 -11.19 28.96 0.74
CA SER A 707 -12.31 29.06 -0.20
C SER A 707 -13.66 28.66 0.41
N GLY A 708 -13.64 27.91 1.52
CA GLY A 708 -14.84 27.36 2.16
C GLY A 708 -15.41 26.13 1.44
N LEU A 709 -14.71 25.59 0.44
CA LEU A 709 -15.11 24.36 -0.27
C LEU A 709 -14.93 23.08 0.54
N PHE A 710 -14.21 23.11 1.66
CA PHE A 710 -14.12 21.96 2.55
C PHE A 710 -15.50 21.67 3.16
N GLU A 711 -16.19 20.69 2.59
CA GLU A 711 -17.52 20.26 3.00
C GLU A 711 -17.43 19.38 4.26
N ASN A 712 -18.26 19.70 5.26
CA ASN A 712 -18.49 18.82 6.41
C ASN A 712 -19.68 17.90 6.09
N PRO A 713 -19.47 16.58 5.90
CA PRO A 713 -20.55 15.66 5.54
C PRO A 713 -21.63 15.49 6.62
N TYR A 714 -21.43 16.01 7.85
CA TYR A 714 -22.37 15.86 8.98
C TYR A 714 -23.21 17.10 9.31
N GLY A 715 -23.45 17.99 8.34
CA GLY A 715 -24.61 18.91 8.42
C GLY A 715 -24.50 20.11 9.38
N GLY A 716 -23.29 20.54 9.73
CA GLY A 716 -23.07 21.84 10.39
C GLY A 716 -22.62 22.90 9.38
N LYS A 717 -23.36 24.01 9.24
CA LYS A 717 -22.83 25.20 8.54
C LYS A 717 -21.60 25.72 9.30
N THR A 718 -20.40 25.22 9.05
CA THR A 718 -19.18 25.89 9.46
C THR A 718 -18.89 27.02 8.49
N LYS A 719 -19.73 28.06 8.49
CA LYS A 719 -19.41 29.37 7.87
C LYS A 719 -18.32 30.12 8.66
N GLY A 720 -17.43 29.42 9.35
CA GLY A 720 -16.36 30.04 10.12
C GLY A 720 -15.55 29.01 10.89
N ALA A 721 -14.42 28.58 10.33
CA ALA A 721 -13.36 27.95 11.13
C ALA A 721 -11.97 27.98 10.47
N TRP A 722 -11.81 28.51 9.24
CA TRP A 722 -10.49 28.91 8.76
C TRP A 722 -10.15 30.31 9.24
N ARG A 723 -10.01 30.48 10.57
CA ARG A 723 -9.44 31.69 11.16
C ARG A 723 -8.00 31.37 11.53
N HIS A 724 -7.06 32.02 10.86
CA HIS A 724 -5.67 32.08 11.28
C HIS A 724 -5.60 32.47 12.76
N ALA A 725 -5.30 31.52 13.64
CA ALA A 725 -4.71 31.86 14.92
C ALA A 725 -3.25 32.22 14.62
N ALA A 726 -3.02 33.49 14.28
CA ALA A 726 -1.68 34.05 14.20
C ALA A 726 -1.06 33.95 15.61
N VAL A 727 -0.27 32.92 15.85
CA VAL A 727 0.69 32.90 16.95
C VAL A 727 1.89 33.70 16.44
N ASP A 728 1.89 34.99 16.73
CA ASP A 728 3.03 35.88 16.51
C ASP A 728 4.09 35.62 17.59
N PRO A 729 5.32 35.17 17.26
CA PRO A 729 6.36 34.97 18.23
C PRO A 729 7.07 36.30 18.52
N GLY A 730 6.58 37.01 19.54
CA GLY A 730 7.40 37.95 20.31
C GLY A 730 7.20 39.43 20.02
N SER A 731 6.33 40.07 20.80
CA SER A 731 6.63 41.39 21.36
C SER A 731 5.91 41.54 22.70
N GLY A 732 6.63 41.29 23.79
CA GLY A 732 6.16 41.61 25.13
C GLY A 732 6.16 43.11 25.34
N VAL A 733 4.98 43.74 25.29
CA VAL A 733 4.69 44.97 26.04
C VAL A 733 3.25 44.88 26.54
N ALA A 734 3.12 44.65 27.85
CA ALA A 734 1.85 44.77 28.54
C ALA A 734 1.34 46.22 28.47
N LYS A 735 0.06 46.42 28.09
CA LYS A 735 -0.67 47.63 28.48
C LYS A 735 -2.01 47.26 29.10
N SER A 736 -2.09 47.62 30.37
CA SER A 736 -3.23 47.54 31.28
C SER A 736 -4.43 48.35 30.77
N ARG A 737 -5.63 47.85 31.10
CA ARG A 737 -6.88 48.59 30.94
C ARG A 737 -6.93 49.75 31.94
N GLY A 738 -7.02 50.98 31.42
CA GLY A 738 -7.33 52.19 32.18
C GLY A 738 -8.51 52.92 31.54
N ILE A 739 -9.61 53.02 32.28
CA ILE A 739 -10.79 53.84 31.96
C ILE A 739 -10.44 55.29 32.33
N VAL A 740 -10.43 56.24 31.38
CA VAL A 740 -10.79 57.66 31.64
C VAL A 740 -11.34 58.34 30.36
N LYS A 741 -12.39 59.14 30.60
CA LYS A 741 -13.19 60.04 29.76
C LYS A 741 -12.46 60.91 28.72
N ALA A 742 -13.24 61.26 27.70
CA ALA A 742 -12.99 62.28 26.69
C ALA A 742 -12.68 63.67 27.28
N VAL A 743 -11.65 64.33 26.74
CA VAL A 743 -11.51 65.80 26.67
C VAL A 743 -10.89 66.16 25.32
N ARG A 744 -11.52 67.15 24.68
CA ARG A 744 -11.23 67.77 23.38
C ARG A 744 -10.10 68.80 23.53
N VAL A 745 -9.16 68.86 22.58
CA VAL A 745 -8.34 70.07 22.31
C VAL A 745 -8.16 70.24 20.80
N GLU A 746 -8.32 71.48 20.35
CA GLU A 746 -8.45 71.95 18.98
C GLU A 746 -7.12 72.25 18.26
N GLY A 747 -7.10 71.99 16.95
CA GLY A 747 -6.48 72.84 15.90
C GLY A 747 -4.95 72.79 15.68
N PRO A 748 -4.43 73.33 14.54
CA PRO A 748 -5.13 74.07 13.49
C PRO A 748 -4.97 73.55 12.05
N LYS A 749 -5.89 74.06 11.23
CA LYS A 749 -6.09 73.95 9.78
C LYS A 749 -4.87 74.37 8.95
N LYS A 750 -4.75 73.81 7.74
CA LYS A 750 -4.59 74.59 6.49
C LYS A 750 -5.10 73.83 5.26
N PHE A 751 -5.78 74.61 4.42
CA PHE A 751 -6.50 74.31 3.18
C PHE A 751 -5.58 73.96 2.00
N ASN A 752 -6.04 73.11 1.08
CA ASN A 752 -6.35 73.58 -0.27
C ASN A 752 -7.33 72.66 -1.01
N VAL A 753 -8.28 73.32 -1.66
CA VAL A 753 -9.39 72.83 -2.47
C VAL A 753 -8.94 72.78 -3.93
N LEU A 754 -9.39 71.79 -4.70
CA LEU A 754 -9.99 72.00 -6.03
C LEU A 754 -10.76 70.76 -6.50
N GLN A 755 -12.04 71.00 -6.77
CA GLN A 755 -13.08 70.12 -7.32
C GLN A 755 -12.90 69.85 -8.82
N SER A 756 -13.46 68.73 -9.30
CA SER A 756 -14.64 68.68 -10.22
C SER A 756 -14.84 67.23 -10.67
N HIS A 757 -15.96 66.58 -10.30
CA HIS A 757 -17.17 66.33 -11.12
C HIS A 757 -16.90 65.36 -12.30
N PHE A 758 -17.62 64.24 -12.49
CA PHE A 758 -19.07 64.17 -12.64
C PHE A 758 -19.60 62.70 -12.75
N ILE A 759 -20.84 62.51 -12.27
CA ILE A 759 -21.93 61.59 -12.67
C ILE A 759 -21.94 60.12 -12.23
N ASN A 760 -23.11 59.83 -11.67
CA ASN A 760 -23.75 58.70 -11.03
C ASN A 760 -24.81 58.13 -12.01
N GLU A 761 -25.14 56.85 -11.96
CA GLU A 761 -26.54 56.33 -11.89
C GLU A 761 -26.70 54.84 -12.27
N ASN A 762 -27.06 54.05 -11.25
CA ASN A 762 -28.30 53.27 -11.07
C ASN A 762 -28.73 52.05 -11.94
N ASN A 763 -29.36 51.14 -11.16
CA ASN A 763 -30.37 50.09 -11.43
C ASN A 763 -29.87 48.73 -11.95
N GLY A 764 -30.30 47.56 -11.47
CA GLY A 764 -31.33 47.07 -10.53
C GLY A 764 -31.29 45.51 -10.67
N GLY A 765 -31.61 44.63 -9.73
CA GLY A 765 -32.71 44.62 -8.78
C GLY A 765 -33.76 43.56 -9.20
N ARG A 766 -33.55 42.29 -8.82
CA ARG A 766 -34.55 41.37 -8.21
C ARG A 766 -33.88 40.10 -7.70
#